data_AF-A0A524J5N0-F1
#
_entry.id   AF-A0A524J5N0-F1
#
_cell.length_a   1.000
_cell.length_b   1.000
_cell.length_c   1.000
_cell.angle_alpha   90.00
_cell.angle_beta   90.00
_cell.angle_gamma   90.00
#
_symmetry.space_group_name_H-M   'P 1'
#
loop_
_entity.id
_entity.type
_entity.pdbx_description
1 polymer ?
#
loop_
_entity_poly.entity_id
_entity_poly.type
_entity_poly.pdbx_seq_one_letter_code
_entity_poly.pdbx_strand_id
1 'polypeptide(L)'
;MVELDKILDERSDDRIIGAVLNLPDPEFSNLVEKVLGYLELKMSRSRLRETFVIADCIHRSDDTRYAILFSRREQPLGRGDVESLISYMEKTGASSALVFTTAPILDEAVELMCEHSIGFADGKKLIAILRRFDLDKEVLQITSMMPEVVVAEHPAISGERLEDAMKAGYDALASKDFMRALEAFDLAILVDENYDVPWRLKGVVLDEMGYHEQALECYKHALELLPESDDTWFALGNCFFALSRYTEEIMCYDKALFYNPMMQKALINKGSTLHRLGRYQEALLTYDKVLKINYRLEKVHNNKGATLHALNRQMEALESYDRAIELKHDYVEAWINKGNLLYMIGRYEEALESFTQVTRFRPEYPKGWYLRGMVSKKLGKVTQANSVFEQALQLDPDYVDARKALGEVKQMIAEQFVEVPRIVEDIFLTAPDAPAKAEPETPTPVMAEDVVVRVQEPTVEQLAGELYGDRAQLLLLLGRHDEAFEFLGKSLRLEGEDPSLLTAAGNVLFRQGKIEAAIRSYEHALSIDGSHVPALMNLHNALMEMGEWEKAHGLGEALRDSSAGWQGHALAAIEARHRGDPAGATEEIDDALATENLAMLLNYRGLTKLECDDLDGAAEAFERAVALPLDRSEACNNLGVVILKKGEFEKA
;
A
#
# COMPACT_ATOMS: atom_id res chain seq x y z
N MET A 1 2.02 4.80 -36.11
CA MET A 1 1.89 4.84 -34.63
C MET A 1 3.25 4.78 -33.94
N VAL A 2 4.12 3.80 -34.23
CA VAL A 2 5.48 3.73 -33.63
C VAL A 2 6.36 4.98 -33.90
N GLU A 3 6.23 5.62 -35.06
CA GLU A 3 6.88 6.91 -35.34
C GLU A 3 6.22 8.11 -34.64
N LEU A 4 4.96 8.00 -34.22
CA LEU A 4 4.25 9.04 -33.45
C LEU A 4 4.64 8.98 -31.98
N ASP A 5 4.90 7.78 -31.44
CA ASP A 5 5.38 7.62 -30.06
C ASP A 5 6.79 8.22 -29.85
N LYS A 6 7.57 8.43 -30.92
CA LYS A 6 8.87 9.13 -30.88
C LYS A 6 8.77 10.66 -30.86
N ILE A 7 7.57 11.23 -31.05
CA ILE A 7 7.33 12.69 -31.15
C ILE A 7 6.58 13.23 -29.93
N LEU A 8 6.34 12.41 -28.91
CA LEU A 8 5.65 12.85 -27.69
C LEU A 8 6.59 13.61 -26.75
N ASP A 9 6.90 14.85 -27.12
CA ASP A 9 7.38 15.90 -26.22
C ASP A 9 6.73 17.26 -26.54
N GLU A 10 5.51 17.23 -27.09
CA GLU A 10 4.72 18.43 -27.36
C GLU A 10 3.64 18.62 -26.30
N ARG A 11 3.56 19.84 -25.75
CA ARG A 11 2.56 20.24 -24.73
C ARG A 11 1.15 19.91 -25.21
N SER A 12 0.33 19.29 -24.34
CA SER A 12 -1.11 19.27 -24.53
C SER A 12 -1.63 20.70 -24.63
N ASP A 13 -2.44 20.98 -25.65
CA ASP A 13 -3.18 22.23 -25.77
C ASP A 13 -4.65 21.86 -25.84
N ASP A 14 -5.30 21.94 -24.68
CA ASP A 14 -6.69 21.51 -24.49
C ASP A 14 -7.65 22.32 -25.38
N ARG A 15 -7.22 23.49 -25.88
CA ARG A 15 -7.99 24.28 -26.86
C ARG A 15 -8.17 23.56 -28.18
N ILE A 16 -7.21 22.74 -28.62
CA ILE A 16 -7.34 21.97 -29.88
C ILE A 16 -8.40 20.88 -29.71
N ILE A 17 -8.40 20.18 -28.56
CA ILE A 17 -9.42 19.17 -28.26
C ILE A 17 -10.79 19.81 -28.14
N GLY A 18 -10.90 20.91 -27.39
CA GLY A 18 -12.15 21.69 -27.30
C GLY A 18 -12.66 22.17 -28.67
N ALA A 19 -11.76 22.55 -29.58
CA ALA A 19 -12.14 22.92 -30.93
C ALA A 19 -12.66 21.72 -31.75
N VAL A 20 -12.01 20.55 -31.66
CA VAL A 20 -12.47 19.31 -32.31
C VAL A 20 -13.86 18.87 -31.79
N LEU A 21 -14.10 18.98 -30.48
CA LEU A 21 -15.41 18.69 -29.86
C LEU A 21 -16.53 19.56 -30.47
N ASN A 22 -16.24 20.83 -30.71
CA ASN A 22 -17.20 21.83 -31.17
C ASN A 22 -17.31 21.99 -32.69
N LEU A 23 -16.58 21.20 -33.49
CA LEU A 23 -16.70 21.26 -34.94
C LEU A 23 -18.13 20.91 -35.39
N PRO A 24 -18.73 21.64 -36.34
CA PRO A 24 -19.96 21.20 -37.00
C PRO A 24 -19.79 19.85 -37.70
N ASP A 25 -20.85 19.05 -37.79
CA ASP A 25 -20.84 17.73 -38.46
C ASP A 25 -20.12 17.68 -39.82
N PRO A 26 -20.32 18.66 -40.74
CA PRO A 26 -19.61 18.67 -42.02
C PRO A 26 -18.10 18.90 -41.85
N GLU A 27 -17.70 19.79 -40.94
CA GLU A 27 -16.29 20.12 -40.71
C GLU A 27 -15.57 19.06 -39.90
N PHE A 28 -16.28 18.38 -39.00
CA PHE A 28 -15.76 17.20 -38.33
C PHE A 28 -15.54 16.05 -39.33
N SER A 29 -16.49 15.82 -40.24
CA SER A 29 -16.31 14.82 -41.31
C SER A 29 -15.14 15.19 -42.23
N ASN A 30 -15.00 16.47 -42.60
CA ASN A 30 -13.89 17.00 -43.39
C ASN A 30 -12.53 16.83 -42.68
N LEU A 31 -12.47 17.08 -41.37
CA LEU A 31 -11.28 16.84 -40.56
C LEU A 31 -10.88 15.35 -40.58
N VAL A 32 -11.85 14.45 -40.37
CA VAL A 32 -11.61 13.00 -40.43
C VAL A 32 -11.05 12.60 -41.79
N GLU A 33 -11.65 13.09 -42.89
CA GLU A 33 -11.17 12.82 -44.24
C GLU A 33 -9.74 13.31 -44.47
N LYS A 34 -9.39 14.51 -43.97
CA LYS A 34 -8.05 15.07 -44.08
C LYS A 34 -7.02 14.25 -43.31
N VAL A 35 -7.29 13.93 -42.04
CA VAL A 35 -6.40 13.12 -41.21
C VAL A 35 -6.14 11.76 -41.86
N LEU A 36 -7.19 11.10 -42.36
CA LEU A 36 -7.05 9.83 -43.05
C LEU A 36 -6.29 9.97 -44.38
N GLY A 37 -6.50 11.06 -45.12
CA GLY A 37 -5.75 11.37 -46.33
C GLY A 37 -4.25 11.50 -46.09
N TYR A 38 -3.84 12.16 -45.00
CA TYR A 38 -2.42 12.27 -44.60
C TYR A 38 -1.81 10.94 -44.16
N LEU A 39 -2.63 10.02 -43.64
CA LEU A 39 -2.23 8.66 -43.30
C LEU A 39 -2.29 7.70 -44.52
N GLU A 40 -2.42 8.23 -45.74
CA GLU A 40 -2.56 7.47 -46.97
C GLU A 40 -3.75 6.49 -46.99
N LEU A 41 -4.76 6.73 -46.15
CA LEU A 41 -5.97 5.94 -46.07
C LEU A 41 -7.03 6.52 -46.99
N LYS A 42 -7.42 5.76 -48.01
CA LYS A 42 -8.53 6.09 -48.90
C LYS A 42 -9.84 5.58 -48.30
N MET A 43 -10.68 6.51 -47.86
CA MET A 43 -12.02 6.20 -47.36
C MET A 43 -12.90 5.65 -48.49
N SER A 44 -13.50 4.49 -48.24
CA SER A 44 -14.39 3.79 -49.18
C SER A 44 -15.85 3.98 -48.82
N ARG A 45 -16.17 3.95 -47.51
CA ARG A 45 -17.48 4.24 -46.92
C ARG A 45 -17.27 4.86 -45.56
N SER A 46 -18.13 5.80 -45.19
CA SER A 46 -18.18 6.33 -43.84
C SER A 46 -19.60 6.57 -43.40
N ARG A 47 -19.78 6.62 -42.08
CA ARG A 47 -21.05 6.97 -41.45
C ARG A 47 -20.77 7.82 -40.22
N LEU A 48 -21.28 9.05 -40.24
CA LEU A 48 -21.33 9.90 -39.07
C LEU A 48 -22.50 9.45 -38.17
N ARG A 49 -22.24 9.37 -36.87
CA ARG A 49 -23.18 9.02 -35.80
C ARG A 49 -22.96 9.97 -34.63
N GLU A 50 -23.77 11.03 -34.53
CA GLU A 50 -23.75 12.03 -33.45
C GLU A 50 -22.34 12.60 -33.16
N THR A 51 -21.56 11.90 -32.34
CA THR A 51 -20.24 12.30 -31.86
C THR A 51 -19.08 11.48 -32.42
N PHE A 52 -19.30 10.56 -33.38
CA PHE A 52 -18.23 9.79 -34.00
C PHE A 52 -18.47 9.43 -35.46
N VAL A 53 -17.39 9.25 -36.20
CA VAL A 53 -17.37 8.70 -37.56
C VAL A 53 -16.81 7.28 -37.50
N ILE A 54 -17.53 6.34 -38.11
CA ILE A 54 -16.98 5.02 -38.45
C ILE A 54 -16.76 4.93 -39.95
N ALA A 55 -15.58 4.47 -40.38
CA ALA A 55 -15.22 4.45 -41.79
C ALA A 55 -14.44 3.19 -42.18
N ASP A 56 -14.75 2.67 -43.37
CA ASP A 56 -13.97 1.62 -44.03
C ASP A 56 -12.96 2.28 -44.96
N CYS A 57 -11.69 2.03 -44.72
CA CYS A 57 -10.58 2.63 -45.46
C CYS A 57 -9.70 1.56 -46.11
N ILE A 58 -9.03 1.94 -47.19
CA ILE A 58 -8.02 1.13 -47.88
C ILE A 58 -6.73 1.94 -47.90
N HIS A 59 -5.65 1.37 -47.41
CA HIS A 59 -4.34 2.03 -47.44
C HIS A 59 -3.77 2.02 -48.85
N ARG A 60 -3.31 3.19 -49.33
CA ARG A 60 -3.04 3.42 -50.76
C ARG A 60 -1.81 2.69 -51.30
N SER A 61 -0.88 2.29 -50.44
CA SER A 61 0.38 1.67 -50.87
C SER A 61 0.32 0.14 -50.95
N ASP A 62 -0.53 -0.49 -50.15
CA ASP A 62 -0.57 -1.95 -49.94
C ASP A 62 -1.98 -2.56 -50.01
N ASP A 63 -3.01 -1.74 -50.29
CA ASP A 63 -4.42 -2.12 -50.38
C ASP A 63 -5.01 -2.77 -49.11
N THR A 64 -4.34 -2.62 -47.96
CA THR A 64 -4.79 -3.16 -46.68
C THR A 64 -6.08 -2.46 -46.23
N ARG A 65 -7.09 -3.23 -45.78
CA ARG A 65 -8.37 -2.70 -45.31
C ARG A 65 -8.34 -2.37 -43.82
N TYR A 66 -8.73 -1.15 -43.49
CA TYR A 66 -8.81 -0.63 -42.13
C TYR A 66 -10.24 -0.23 -41.76
N ALA A 67 -10.67 -0.61 -40.55
CA ALA A 67 -11.82 0.01 -39.91
C ALA A 67 -11.35 1.18 -39.04
N ILE A 68 -11.94 2.36 -39.23
CA ILE A 68 -11.57 3.57 -38.50
C ILE A 68 -12.73 3.95 -37.60
N LEU A 69 -12.42 4.21 -36.32
CA LEU A 69 -13.31 4.91 -35.40
C LEU A 69 -12.69 6.26 -35.05
N PHE A 70 -13.37 7.35 -35.37
CA PHE A 70 -12.95 8.70 -35.01
C PHE A 70 -14.02 9.34 -34.13
N SER A 71 -13.73 9.52 -32.85
CA SER A 71 -14.68 10.03 -31.87
C SER A 71 -14.28 11.42 -31.35
N ARG A 72 -15.26 12.31 -31.26
CA ARG A 72 -15.17 13.64 -30.63
C ARG A 72 -16.06 13.72 -29.38
N ARG A 73 -16.08 12.66 -28.58
CA ARG A 73 -16.87 12.61 -27.35
C ARG A 73 -16.01 12.96 -26.14
N GLU A 74 -16.65 13.37 -25.06
CA GLU A 74 -15.97 13.63 -23.78
C GLU A 74 -15.89 12.37 -22.90
N GLN A 75 -16.83 11.42 -23.05
CA GLN A 75 -16.85 10.22 -22.22
C GLN A 75 -15.72 9.23 -22.58
N PRO A 76 -15.05 8.60 -21.60
CA PRO A 76 -13.98 7.63 -21.84
C PRO A 76 -14.39 6.49 -22.76
N LEU A 77 -13.46 5.96 -23.57
CA LEU A 77 -13.67 4.72 -24.34
C LEU A 77 -13.47 3.49 -23.47
N GLY A 78 -14.52 2.68 -23.34
CA GLY A 78 -14.52 1.45 -22.56
C GLY A 78 -14.59 0.21 -23.43
N ARG A 79 -14.58 -0.97 -22.80
CA ARG A 79 -14.52 -2.26 -23.49
C ARG A 79 -15.61 -2.45 -24.55
N GLY A 80 -16.85 -2.04 -24.26
CA GLY A 80 -18.00 -2.21 -25.17
C GLY A 80 -17.88 -1.44 -26.49
N ASP A 81 -17.16 -0.31 -26.50
CA ASP A 81 -16.89 0.46 -27.72
C ASP A 81 -15.94 -0.31 -28.66
N VAL A 82 -14.94 -0.97 -28.06
CA VAL A 82 -13.94 -1.77 -28.79
C VAL A 82 -14.55 -3.07 -29.32
N GLU A 83 -15.38 -3.75 -28.53
CA GLU A 83 -16.12 -4.95 -28.97
C GLU A 83 -17.04 -4.64 -30.16
N SER A 84 -17.68 -3.47 -30.15
CA SER A 84 -18.52 -3.00 -31.26
C SER A 84 -17.70 -2.75 -32.52
N LEU A 85 -16.48 -2.19 -32.38
CA LEU A 85 -15.55 -1.97 -33.49
C LEU A 85 -15.02 -3.30 -34.05
N ILE A 86 -14.69 -4.28 -33.20
CA ILE A 86 -14.27 -5.62 -33.62
C ILE A 86 -15.39 -6.29 -34.43
N SER A 87 -16.64 -6.26 -33.93
CA SER A 87 -17.79 -6.79 -34.68
C SER A 87 -17.98 -6.10 -36.03
N TYR A 88 -17.65 -4.81 -36.11
CA TYR A 88 -17.69 -4.06 -37.37
C TYR A 88 -16.58 -4.51 -38.33
N MET A 89 -15.34 -4.69 -37.85
CA MET A 89 -14.21 -5.21 -38.64
C MET A 89 -14.52 -6.57 -39.27
N GLU A 90 -15.10 -7.48 -38.50
CA GLU A 90 -15.52 -8.80 -38.98
C GLU A 90 -16.54 -8.72 -40.12
N LYS A 91 -17.50 -7.78 -40.02
CA LYS A 91 -18.55 -7.58 -41.03
C LYS A 91 -18.00 -6.95 -42.32
N THR A 92 -17.01 -6.08 -42.22
CA THR A 92 -16.46 -5.35 -43.39
C THR A 92 -15.22 -6.03 -43.98
N GLY A 93 -14.68 -7.04 -43.29
CA GLY A 93 -13.48 -7.77 -43.68
C GLY A 93 -12.21 -6.92 -43.55
N ALA A 94 -12.19 -5.98 -42.59
CA ALA A 94 -11.00 -5.18 -42.30
C ALA A 94 -10.02 -6.01 -41.47
N SER A 95 -8.76 -6.05 -41.90
CA SER A 95 -7.70 -6.81 -41.23
C SER A 95 -7.08 -6.07 -40.04
N SER A 96 -7.33 -4.76 -39.92
CA SER A 96 -6.79 -3.91 -38.86
C SER A 96 -7.73 -2.74 -38.58
N ALA A 97 -7.58 -2.08 -37.44
CA ALA A 97 -8.35 -0.88 -37.11
C ALA A 97 -7.52 0.22 -36.46
N LEU A 98 -8.01 1.44 -36.58
CA LEU A 98 -7.47 2.61 -35.91
C LEU A 98 -8.56 3.37 -35.15
N VAL A 99 -8.25 3.75 -33.92
CA VAL A 99 -9.12 4.56 -33.07
C VAL A 99 -8.49 5.93 -32.84
N PHE A 100 -9.21 6.99 -33.17
CA PHE A 100 -8.86 8.37 -32.82
C PHE A 100 -9.93 8.90 -31.88
N THR A 101 -9.54 9.46 -30.74
CA THR A 101 -10.51 9.98 -29.78
C THR A 101 -10.01 11.22 -29.06
N THR A 102 -10.93 12.13 -28.76
CA THR A 102 -10.72 13.26 -27.85
C THR A 102 -10.75 12.84 -26.37
N ALA A 103 -11.42 11.74 -26.04
CA ALA A 103 -11.57 11.22 -24.68
C ALA A 103 -10.40 10.31 -24.26
N PRO A 104 -10.16 10.13 -22.95
CA PRO A 104 -9.26 9.08 -22.46
C PRO A 104 -9.80 7.68 -22.81
N ILE A 105 -8.90 6.70 -22.91
CA ILE A 105 -9.23 5.29 -23.16
C ILE A 105 -8.96 4.52 -21.86
N LEU A 106 -9.92 3.72 -21.40
CA LEU A 106 -9.78 2.91 -20.18
C LEU A 106 -8.79 1.76 -20.41
N ASP A 107 -8.09 1.34 -19.35
CA ASP A 107 -7.04 0.30 -19.43
C ASP A 107 -7.58 -1.02 -20.02
N GLU A 108 -8.78 -1.43 -19.62
CA GLU A 108 -9.47 -2.62 -20.17
C GLU A 108 -9.72 -2.55 -21.68
N ALA A 109 -9.92 -1.35 -22.22
CA ALA A 109 -10.11 -1.12 -23.65
C ALA A 109 -8.75 -1.11 -24.38
N VAL A 110 -7.70 -0.57 -23.75
CA VAL A 110 -6.33 -0.62 -24.27
C VAL A 110 -5.82 -2.05 -24.38
N GLU A 111 -6.04 -2.88 -23.36
CA GLU A 111 -5.69 -4.31 -23.39
C GLU A 111 -6.35 -5.02 -24.56
N LEU A 112 -7.67 -4.86 -24.71
CA LEU A 112 -8.43 -5.49 -25.80
C LEU A 112 -8.01 -4.97 -27.19
N MET A 113 -7.70 -3.67 -27.32
CA MET A 113 -7.15 -3.11 -28.56
C MET A 113 -5.80 -3.73 -28.91
N CYS A 114 -4.91 -3.91 -27.92
CA CYS A 114 -3.61 -4.55 -28.13
C CYS A 114 -3.74 -6.01 -28.57
N GLU A 115 -4.65 -6.77 -27.96
CA GLU A 115 -4.94 -8.18 -28.34
C GLU A 115 -5.38 -8.30 -29.81
N HIS A 116 -6.18 -7.34 -30.28
CA HIS A 116 -6.71 -7.33 -31.64
C HIS A 116 -5.88 -6.48 -32.63
N SER A 117 -4.67 -6.07 -32.25
CA SER A 117 -3.76 -5.26 -33.09
C SER A 117 -4.40 -3.96 -33.61
N ILE A 118 -5.23 -3.33 -32.77
CA ILE A 118 -5.90 -2.05 -33.06
C ILE A 118 -4.99 -0.91 -32.60
N GLY A 119 -4.61 -0.04 -33.52
CA GLY A 119 -3.84 1.16 -33.19
C GLY A 119 -4.74 2.26 -32.64
N PHE A 120 -4.28 3.05 -31.67
CA PHE A 120 -5.08 4.11 -31.09
C PHE A 120 -4.32 5.42 -30.83
N ALA A 121 -5.02 6.53 -30.98
CA ALA A 121 -4.58 7.87 -30.64
C ALA A 121 -5.62 8.50 -29.70
N ASP A 122 -5.26 8.59 -28.42
CA ASP A 122 -6.00 9.35 -27.41
C ASP A 122 -5.83 10.86 -27.62
N GLY A 123 -6.46 11.69 -26.78
CA GLY A 123 -6.42 13.14 -26.94
C GLY A 123 -5.02 13.72 -27.10
N LYS A 124 -4.01 13.18 -26.39
CA LYS A 124 -2.62 13.64 -26.51
C LYS A 124 -2.02 13.27 -27.87
N LYS A 125 -2.16 12.01 -28.30
CA LYS A 125 -1.65 11.55 -29.60
C LYS A 125 -2.40 12.22 -30.76
N LEU A 126 -3.69 12.49 -30.60
CA LEU A 126 -4.50 13.20 -31.58
C LEU A 126 -4.02 14.63 -31.78
N ILE A 127 -3.71 15.38 -30.71
CA ILE A 127 -3.13 16.73 -30.82
C ILE A 127 -1.82 16.69 -31.62
N ALA A 128 -0.93 15.74 -31.31
CA ALA A 128 0.35 15.61 -32.01
C ALA A 128 0.15 15.32 -33.51
N ILE A 129 -0.84 14.48 -33.85
CA ILE A 129 -1.21 14.20 -35.24
C ILE A 129 -1.73 15.46 -35.95
N LEU A 130 -2.62 16.22 -35.30
CA LEU A 130 -3.19 17.43 -35.89
C LEU A 130 -2.12 18.51 -36.14
N ARG A 131 -1.20 18.71 -35.21
CA ARG A 131 -0.07 19.65 -35.37
C ARG A 131 0.90 19.22 -36.46
N ARG A 132 1.23 17.93 -36.51
CA ARG A 132 2.15 17.39 -37.53
C ARG A 132 1.63 17.62 -38.95
N PHE A 133 0.31 17.65 -39.12
CA PHE A 133 -0.34 17.89 -40.41
C PHE A 133 -0.83 19.34 -40.59
N ASP A 134 -0.44 20.26 -39.69
CA ASP A 134 -0.87 21.67 -39.67
C ASP A 134 -2.41 21.85 -39.68
N LEU A 135 -3.15 20.86 -39.19
CA LEU A 135 -4.61 20.86 -39.12
C LEU A 135 -5.13 21.54 -37.85
N ASP A 136 -4.29 21.68 -36.83
CA ASP A 136 -4.64 22.33 -35.56
C ASP A 136 -5.09 23.78 -35.75
N LYS A 137 -4.38 24.56 -36.57
CA LYS A 137 -4.72 25.95 -36.88
C LYS A 137 -6.03 26.06 -37.66
N GLU A 138 -6.27 25.12 -38.57
CA GLU A 138 -7.49 25.10 -39.38
C GLU A 138 -8.71 24.83 -38.50
N VAL A 139 -8.62 23.84 -37.62
CA VAL A 139 -9.67 23.51 -36.65
C VAL A 139 -9.94 24.70 -35.73
N LEU A 140 -8.89 25.31 -35.16
CA LEU A 140 -9.02 26.50 -34.32
C LEU A 140 -9.61 27.69 -35.07
N GLN A 141 -9.25 27.88 -36.33
CA GLN A 141 -9.78 28.96 -37.17
C GLN A 141 -11.27 28.77 -37.44
N ILE A 142 -11.69 27.56 -37.84
CA ILE A 142 -13.10 27.23 -38.08
C ILE A 142 -13.92 27.52 -36.81
N THR A 143 -13.49 26.99 -35.66
CA THR A 143 -14.18 27.22 -34.38
C THR A 143 -14.18 28.70 -33.97
N SER A 144 -13.10 29.46 -34.25
CA SER A 144 -13.03 30.90 -33.95
C SER A 144 -13.89 31.78 -34.87
N MET A 145 -14.21 31.30 -36.08
CA MET A 145 -15.02 31.98 -37.08
C MET A 145 -16.51 31.64 -36.96
N MET A 146 -16.85 30.65 -36.14
CA MET A 146 -18.24 30.39 -35.78
C MET A 146 -18.72 31.54 -34.89
N PRO A 147 -19.76 32.30 -35.28
CA PRO A 147 -20.48 33.10 -34.29
C PRO A 147 -20.98 32.14 -33.21
N GLU A 148 -21.01 32.55 -31.94
CA GLU A 148 -21.69 31.79 -30.89
C GLU A 148 -23.07 31.36 -31.42
N VAL A 149 -23.21 30.07 -31.72
CA VAL A 149 -24.43 29.56 -32.32
C VAL A 149 -25.45 29.48 -31.21
N VAL A 150 -26.34 30.48 -31.24
CA VAL A 150 -27.73 30.43 -30.79
C VAL A 150 -28.29 29.02 -31.01
N VAL A 151 -28.53 28.30 -29.92
CA VAL A 151 -29.26 27.04 -29.96
C VAL A 151 -30.75 27.36 -30.09
N ALA A 152 -31.27 26.99 -31.27
CA ALA A 152 -32.65 26.69 -31.62
C ALA A 152 -33.79 27.30 -30.77
N GLU A 153 -34.62 28.11 -31.44
CA GLU A 153 -36.01 28.33 -31.03
C GLU A 153 -36.70 26.98 -30.77
N HIS A 154 -37.05 26.71 -29.51
CA HIS A 154 -38.03 25.71 -29.12
C HIS A 154 -39.15 26.38 -28.33
N PRO A 155 -40.38 25.85 -28.49
CA PRO A 155 -41.61 26.62 -28.41
C PRO A 155 -41.83 27.17 -27.00
N ALA A 156 -42.50 28.32 -26.93
CA ALA A 156 -42.99 28.91 -25.69
C ALA A 156 -43.48 27.84 -24.71
N ILE A 157 -42.70 27.57 -23.66
CA ILE A 157 -43.13 26.77 -22.52
C ILE A 157 -44.05 27.67 -21.70
N SER A 158 -45.28 27.81 -22.18
CA SER A 158 -46.38 28.37 -21.41
C SER A 158 -46.78 27.32 -20.36
N GLY A 159 -46.12 27.29 -19.20
CA GLY A 159 -46.56 26.42 -18.11
C GLY A 159 -45.66 26.33 -16.88
N GLU A 160 -44.33 26.39 -17.01
CA GLU A 160 -43.43 26.17 -15.88
C GLU A 160 -43.06 27.50 -15.22
N ARG A 161 -43.34 27.62 -13.92
CA ARG A 161 -43.04 28.82 -13.14
C ARG A 161 -41.57 28.80 -12.77
N LEU A 162 -40.89 29.94 -12.89
CA LEU A 162 -39.50 30.14 -12.43
C LEU A 162 -39.27 29.58 -11.02
N GLU A 163 -40.25 29.76 -10.12
CA GLU A 163 -40.22 29.25 -8.76
C GLU A 163 -40.11 27.71 -8.68
N ASP A 164 -40.78 26.99 -9.58
CA ASP A 164 -40.77 25.52 -9.63
C ASP A 164 -39.41 25.00 -10.13
N ALA A 165 -38.86 25.63 -11.17
CA ALA A 165 -37.52 25.32 -11.69
C ALA A 165 -36.43 25.59 -10.65
N MET A 166 -36.49 26.75 -9.98
CA MET A 166 -35.58 27.10 -8.90
C MET A 166 -35.66 26.11 -7.74
N LYS A 167 -36.87 25.72 -7.33
CA LYS A 167 -37.07 24.74 -6.27
C LYS A 167 -36.49 23.38 -6.65
N ALA A 168 -36.75 22.90 -7.86
CA ALA A 168 -36.19 21.65 -8.35
C ALA A 168 -34.65 21.68 -8.36
N GLY A 169 -34.05 22.79 -8.77
CA GLY A 169 -32.60 22.99 -8.73
C GLY A 169 -32.02 22.95 -7.32
N TYR A 170 -32.66 23.62 -6.35
CA TYR A 170 -32.25 23.55 -4.95
C TYR A 170 -32.38 22.14 -4.36
N ASP A 171 -33.50 21.44 -4.62
CA ASP A 171 -33.75 20.09 -4.11
C ASP A 171 -32.73 19.09 -4.69
N ALA A 172 -32.40 19.22 -5.99
CA ALA A 172 -31.38 18.43 -6.65
C ALA A 172 -29.97 18.71 -6.11
N LEU A 173 -29.62 19.99 -5.91
CA LEU A 173 -28.34 20.40 -5.32
C LEU A 173 -28.18 19.87 -3.89
N ALA A 174 -29.24 19.95 -3.06
CA ALA A 174 -29.23 19.38 -1.71
C ALA A 174 -29.04 17.86 -1.70
N SER A 175 -29.51 17.19 -2.75
CA SER A 175 -29.36 15.74 -2.95
C SER A 175 -28.06 15.35 -3.66
N LYS A 176 -27.22 16.33 -4.05
CA LYS A 176 -26.02 16.17 -4.89
C LYS A 176 -26.28 15.51 -6.24
N ASP A 177 -27.49 15.64 -6.77
CA ASP A 177 -27.85 15.22 -8.12
C ASP A 177 -27.48 16.36 -9.10
N PHE A 178 -26.19 16.46 -9.42
CA PHE A 178 -25.64 17.59 -10.14
C PHE A 178 -26.22 17.75 -11.55
N MET A 179 -26.49 16.65 -12.26
CA MET A 179 -27.07 16.71 -13.61
C MET A 179 -28.48 17.29 -13.57
N ARG A 180 -29.33 16.85 -12.64
CA ARG A 180 -30.67 17.43 -12.48
C ARG A 180 -30.64 18.87 -11.99
N ALA A 181 -29.67 19.23 -11.15
CA ALA A 181 -29.49 20.61 -10.72
C ALA A 181 -29.15 21.52 -11.92
N LEU A 182 -28.25 21.08 -12.82
CA LEU A 182 -27.93 21.81 -14.04
C LEU A 182 -29.16 21.97 -14.95
N GLU A 183 -29.89 20.89 -15.22
CA GLU A 183 -31.12 20.93 -16.03
C GLU A 183 -32.15 21.92 -15.47
N ALA A 184 -32.35 21.91 -14.15
CA ALA A 184 -33.30 22.80 -13.49
C ALA A 184 -32.85 24.27 -13.50
N PHE A 185 -31.55 24.54 -13.35
CA PHE A 185 -31.02 25.90 -13.46
C PHE A 185 -31.00 26.41 -14.90
N ASP A 186 -30.72 25.54 -15.89
CA ASP A 186 -30.83 25.87 -17.31
C ASP A 186 -32.27 26.22 -17.70
N LEU A 187 -33.24 25.47 -17.19
CA LEU A 187 -34.65 25.80 -17.35
C LEU A 187 -34.99 27.14 -16.68
N ALA A 188 -34.50 27.42 -15.48
CA ALA A 188 -34.72 28.69 -14.81
C ALA A 188 -34.12 29.87 -15.59
N ILE A 189 -32.93 29.71 -16.17
CA ILE A 189 -32.29 30.68 -17.07
C ILE A 189 -33.13 30.91 -18.34
N LEU A 190 -33.68 29.84 -18.91
CA LEU A 190 -34.54 29.93 -20.10
C LEU A 190 -35.84 30.68 -19.82
N VAL A 191 -36.40 30.54 -18.62
CA VAL A 191 -37.63 31.22 -18.18
C VAL A 191 -37.38 32.70 -17.89
N ASP A 192 -36.25 33.05 -17.26
CA ASP A 192 -35.85 34.43 -16.99
C ASP A 192 -34.32 34.62 -17.14
N GLU A 193 -33.91 35.12 -18.30
CA GLU A 193 -32.50 35.34 -18.65
C GLU A 193 -31.83 36.45 -17.81
N ASN A 194 -32.62 37.35 -17.22
CA ASN A 194 -32.12 38.49 -16.44
C ASN A 194 -31.99 38.16 -14.94
N TYR A 195 -32.28 36.93 -14.53
CA TYR A 195 -32.15 36.49 -13.16
C TYR A 195 -30.74 35.94 -12.90
N ASP A 196 -29.97 36.62 -12.06
CA ASP A 196 -28.57 36.30 -11.79
C ASP A 196 -28.37 35.01 -10.98
N VAL A 197 -29.32 34.67 -10.10
CA VAL A 197 -29.17 33.55 -9.16
C VAL A 197 -29.05 32.18 -9.85
N PRO A 198 -29.87 31.81 -10.85
CA PRO A 198 -29.68 30.59 -11.63
C PRO A 198 -28.28 30.46 -12.24
N TRP A 199 -27.74 31.54 -12.82
CA TRP A 199 -26.38 31.57 -13.37
C TRP A 199 -25.34 31.32 -12.29
N ARG A 200 -25.46 31.98 -11.13
CA ARG A 200 -24.58 31.75 -9.98
C ARG A 200 -24.65 30.29 -9.50
N LEU A 201 -25.84 29.73 -9.34
CA LEU A 201 -26.03 28.37 -8.83
C LEU A 201 -25.57 27.30 -9.83
N LYS A 202 -25.80 27.51 -11.13
CA LYS A 202 -25.21 26.70 -12.21
C LYS A 202 -23.68 26.70 -12.13
N GLY A 203 -23.07 27.87 -11.93
CA GLY A 203 -21.63 28.00 -11.70
C GLY A 203 -21.15 27.19 -10.49
N VAL A 204 -21.88 27.24 -9.37
CA VAL A 204 -21.55 26.45 -8.16
C VAL A 204 -21.58 24.94 -8.44
N VAL A 205 -22.60 24.46 -9.17
CA VAL A 205 -22.69 23.03 -9.54
C VAL A 205 -21.52 22.63 -10.44
N LEU A 206 -21.21 23.43 -11.45
CA LEU A 206 -20.09 23.18 -12.36
C LEU A 206 -18.75 23.15 -11.62
N ASP A 207 -18.53 24.07 -10.68
CA ASP A 207 -17.34 24.06 -9.82
C ASP A 207 -17.23 22.80 -8.97
N GLU A 208 -18.33 22.34 -8.36
CA GLU A 208 -18.34 21.09 -7.58
C GLU A 208 -18.06 19.86 -8.45
N MET A 209 -18.38 19.91 -9.75
CA MET A 209 -18.08 18.87 -10.73
C MET A 209 -16.65 18.97 -11.32
N GLY A 210 -15.91 20.05 -11.04
CA GLY A 210 -14.56 20.30 -11.57
C GLY A 210 -14.50 21.08 -12.88
N TYR A 211 -15.64 21.54 -13.39
CA TYR A 211 -15.79 22.33 -14.63
C TYR A 211 -15.56 23.82 -14.37
N HIS A 212 -14.37 24.16 -13.87
CA HIS A 212 -14.05 25.50 -13.36
C HIS A 212 -14.10 26.60 -14.42
N GLU A 213 -13.70 26.33 -15.67
CA GLU A 213 -13.75 27.35 -16.73
C GLU A 213 -15.20 27.68 -17.13
N GLN A 214 -16.09 26.68 -17.24
CA GLN A 214 -17.52 26.93 -17.48
C GLN A 214 -18.18 27.62 -16.28
N ALA A 215 -17.75 27.30 -15.06
CA ALA A 215 -18.21 27.99 -13.86
C ALA A 215 -17.83 29.48 -13.88
N LEU A 216 -16.61 29.83 -14.30
CA LEU A 216 -16.17 31.23 -14.45
C LEU A 216 -17.09 32.02 -15.39
N GLU A 217 -17.51 31.45 -16.51
CA GLU A 217 -18.44 32.08 -17.45
C GLU A 217 -19.80 32.34 -16.79
N CYS A 218 -20.35 31.33 -16.10
CA CYS A 218 -21.61 31.47 -15.38
C CYS A 218 -21.56 32.56 -14.31
N TYR A 219 -20.47 32.65 -13.53
CA TYR A 219 -20.31 33.70 -12.53
C TYR A 219 -20.12 35.09 -13.15
N LYS A 220 -19.39 35.20 -14.26
CA LYS A 220 -19.25 36.48 -14.98
C LYS A 220 -20.59 36.98 -15.47
N HIS A 221 -21.40 36.13 -16.08
CA HIS A 221 -22.75 36.49 -16.51
C HIS A 221 -23.65 36.87 -15.32
N ALA A 222 -23.62 36.11 -14.22
CA ALA A 222 -24.33 36.49 -13.00
C ALA A 222 -23.90 37.88 -12.47
N LEU A 223 -22.62 38.23 -12.59
CA LEU A 223 -22.10 39.56 -12.20
C LEU A 223 -22.37 40.66 -13.22
N GLU A 224 -22.57 40.35 -14.50
CA GLU A 224 -23.06 41.30 -15.51
C GLU A 224 -24.50 41.70 -15.20
N LEU A 225 -25.32 40.75 -14.74
CA LEU A 225 -26.71 40.97 -14.32
C LEU A 225 -26.79 41.69 -12.95
N LEU A 226 -25.99 41.26 -11.97
CA LEU A 226 -25.96 41.85 -10.63
C LEU A 226 -24.51 42.07 -10.13
N PRO A 227 -23.87 43.21 -10.47
CA PRO A 227 -22.49 43.52 -10.07
C PRO A 227 -22.25 43.67 -8.56
N GLU A 228 -23.33 43.84 -7.79
CA GLU A 228 -23.33 44.07 -6.34
C GLU A 228 -23.43 42.78 -5.52
N SER A 229 -23.60 41.62 -6.18
CA SER A 229 -23.81 40.33 -5.51
C SER A 229 -22.54 39.86 -4.80
N ASP A 230 -22.50 40.00 -3.48
CA ASP A 230 -21.40 39.52 -2.64
C ASP A 230 -21.26 37.99 -2.69
N ASP A 231 -22.38 37.27 -2.76
CA ASP A 231 -22.40 35.82 -2.90
C ASP A 231 -21.79 35.36 -4.24
N THR A 232 -22.06 36.06 -5.36
CA THR A 232 -21.45 35.73 -6.65
C THR A 232 -19.95 36.07 -6.66
N TRP A 233 -19.54 37.21 -6.12
CA TRP A 233 -18.12 37.55 -5.98
C TRP A 233 -17.36 36.53 -5.11
N PHE A 234 -17.98 36.06 -4.03
CA PHE A 234 -17.40 35.02 -3.17
C PHE A 234 -17.29 33.67 -3.91
N ALA A 235 -18.33 33.26 -4.65
CA ALA A 235 -18.30 32.03 -5.44
C ALA A 235 -17.22 32.08 -6.53
N LEU A 236 -17.15 33.20 -7.27
CA LEU A 236 -16.09 33.45 -8.25
C LEU A 236 -14.69 33.40 -7.62
N GLY A 237 -14.52 33.92 -6.41
CA GLY A 237 -13.27 33.81 -5.65
C GLY A 237 -12.88 32.35 -5.37
N ASN A 238 -13.83 31.51 -4.95
CA ASN A 238 -13.59 30.08 -4.74
C ASN A 238 -13.25 29.34 -6.04
N CYS A 239 -13.84 29.74 -7.17
CA CYS A 239 -13.50 29.21 -8.49
C CYS A 239 -12.04 29.54 -8.86
N PHE A 240 -11.60 30.79 -8.66
CA PHE A 240 -10.21 31.17 -8.86
C PHE A 240 -9.24 30.46 -7.90
N PHE A 241 -9.67 30.15 -6.67
CA PHE A 241 -8.90 29.31 -5.75
C PHE A 241 -8.67 27.91 -6.34
N ALA A 242 -9.71 27.28 -6.90
CA ALA A 242 -9.61 25.95 -7.51
C ALA A 242 -8.67 25.95 -8.73
N LEU A 243 -8.69 27.04 -9.51
CA LEU A 243 -7.75 27.28 -10.62
C LEU A 243 -6.34 27.72 -10.18
N SER A 244 -6.07 27.78 -8.88
CA SER A 244 -4.80 28.27 -8.31
C SER A 244 -4.43 29.72 -8.69
N ARG A 245 -5.42 30.54 -9.06
CA ARG A 245 -5.28 31.96 -9.42
C ARG A 245 -5.50 32.85 -8.21
N TYR A 246 -4.55 32.82 -7.28
CA TYR A 246 -4.68 33.40 -5.93
C TYR A 246 -4.77 34.93 -5.90
N THR A 247 -4.25 35.63 -6.91
CA THR A 247 -4.34 37.09 -7.01
C THR A 247 -5.76 37.54 -7.32
N GLU A 248 -6.39 36.91 -8.32
CA GLU A 248 -7.78 37.15 -8.71
C GLU A 248 -8.76 36.70 -7.63
N GLU A 249 -8.48 35.58 -6.97
CA GLU A 249 -9.22 35.12 -5.79
C GLU A 249 -9.31 36.23 -4.73
N ILE A 250 -8.16 36.81 -4.33
CA ILE A 250 -8.12 37.86 -3.32
C ILE A 250 -8.91 39.09 -3.77
N MET A 251 -8.81 39.47 -5.05
CA MET A 251 -9.59 40.59 -5.60
C MET A 251 -11.10 40.33 -5.52
N CYS A 252 -11.53 39.11 -5.82
CA CYS A 252 -12.94 38.72 -5.73
C CYS A 252 -13.45 38.74 -4.29
N TYR A 253 -12.66 38.24 -3.33
CA TYR A 253 -13.02 38.38 -1.91
C TYR A 253 -13.02 39.83 -1.45
N ASP A 254 -12.10 40.67 -1.94
CA ASP A 254 -12.12 42.11 -1.63
C ASP A 254 -13.38 42.79 -2.18
N LYS A 255 -13.86 42.39 -3.35
CA LYS A 255 -15.15 42.85 -3.89
C LYS A 255 -16.34 42.34 -3.08
N ALA A 256 -16.37 41.05 -2.74
CA ALA A 256 -17.40 40.50 -1.87
C ALA A 256 -17.46 41.24 -0.51
N LEU A 257 -16.29 41.50 0.09
CA LEU A 257 -16.17 42.20 1.38
C LEU A 257 -16.43 43.70 1.29
N PHE A 258 -16.33 44.30 0.10
CA PHE A 258 -16.75 45.68 -0.12
C PHE A 258 -18.27 45.81 0.00
N TYR A 259 -19.03 44.89 -0.58
CA TYR A 259 -20.50 44.87 -0.50
C TYR A 259 -21.01 44.29 0.82
N ASN A 260 -20.33 43.26 1.36
CA ASN A 260 -20.65 42.64 2.64
C ASN A 260 -19.42 42.53 3.56
N PRO A 261 -19.10 43.58 4.34
CA PRO A 261 -17.93 43.59 5.22
C PRO A 261 -17.94 42.53 6.34
N MET A 262 -19.10 41.95 6.64
CA MET A 262 -19.29 40.97 7.71
C MET A 262 -19.27 39.52 7.20
N MET A 263 -18.96 39.30 5.92
CA MET A 263 -18.91 37.97 5.32
C MET A 263 -17.73 37.14 5.87
N GLN A 264 -17.97 36.41 6.96
CA GLN A 264 -16.95 35.62 7.67
C GLN A 264 -16.26 34.61 6.76
N LYS A 265 -17.01 33.93 5.88
CA LYS A 265 -16.46 32.93 4.94
C LYS A 265 -15.41 33.55 3.99
N ALA A 266 -15.71 34.71 3.41
CA ALA A 266 -14.78 35.45 2.54
C ALA A 266 -13.53 35.90 3.30
N LEU A 267 -13.67 36.44 4.52
CA LEU A 267 -12.52 36.82 5.35
C LEU A 267 -11.63 35.62 5.70
N ILE A 268 -12.22 34.48 6.08
CA ILE A 268 -11.45 33.26 6.43
C ILE A 268 -10.66 32.75 5.21
N ASN A 269 -11.32 32.66 4.05
CA ASN A 269 -10.69 32.18 2.82
C ASN A 269 -9.61 33.16 2.36
N LYS A 270 -9.90 34.48 2.36
CA LYS A 270 -8.91 35.52 2.06
C LYS A 270 -7.68 35.41 2.97
N GLY A 271 -7.88 35.25 4.28
CA GLY A 271 -6.79 35.07 5.23
C GLY A 271 -5.94 33.82 4.91
N SER A 272 -6.59 32.71 4.55
CA SER A 272 -5.92 31.46 4.17
C SER A 272 -5.07 31.61 2.91
N THR A 273 -5.59 32.34 1.92
CA THR A 273 -4.88 32.58 0.66
C THR A 273 -3.73 33.55 0.86
N LEU A 274 -3.90 34.60 1.66
CA LEU A 274 -2.81 35.49 2.07
C LEU A 274 -1.70 34.74 2.80
N HIS A 275 -2.04 33.80 3.69
CA HIS A 275 -1.07 32.92 4.33
C HIS A 275 -0.28 32.10 3.30
N ARG A 276 -0.96 31.45 2.36
CA ARG A 276 -0.31 30.64 1.31
C ARG A 276 0.62 31.47 0.42
N LEU A 277 0.28 32.72 0.15
CA LEU A 277 1.11 33.66 -0.61
C LEU A 277 2.28 34.27 0.21
N GLY A 278 2.45 33.89 1.47
CA GLY A 278 3.47 34.46 2.34
C GLY A 278 3.17 35.88 2.85
N ARG A 279 1.97 36.41 2.58
CA ARG A 279 1.50 37.73 3.04
C ARG A 279 0.96 37.64 4.47
N TYR A 280 1.81 37.15 5.38
CA TYR A 280 1.39 36.73 6.73
C TYR A 280 0.82 37.87 7.58
N GLN A 281 1.37 39.08 7.50
CA GLN A 281 0.88 40.22 8.28
C GLN A 281 -0.56 40.60 7.89
N GLU A 282 -0.88 40.54 6.59
CA GLU A 282 -2.24 40.81 6.10
C GLU A 282 -3.20 39.67 6.46
N ALA A 283 -2.72 38.43 6.43
CA ALA A 283 -3.50 37.28 6.89
C ALA A 283 -3.89 37.42 8.37
N LEU A 284 -2.95 37.81 9.26
CA LEU A 284 -3.23 38.07 10.67
C LEU A 284 -4.30 39.14 10.87
N LEU A 285 -4.17 40.29 10.19
CA LEU A 285 -5.16 41.36 10.25
C LEU A 285 -6.54 40.88 9.77
N THR A 286 -6.58 40.01 8.77
CA THR A 286 -7.81 39.44 8.24
C THR A 286 -8.44 38.47 9.25
N TYR A 287 -7.66 37.59 9.87
CA TYR A 287 -8.16 36.71 10.94
C TYR A 287 -8.61 37.49 12.18
N ASP A 288 -7.93 38.57 12.55
CA ASP A 288 -8.36 39.44 13.66
C ASP A 288 -9.71 40.12 13.35
N LYS A 289 -9.98 40.48 12.09
CA LYS A 289 -11.32 40.96 11.69
C LYS A 289 -12.38 39.88 11.90
N VAL A 290 -12.10 38.63 11.51
CA VAL A 290 -13.02 37.51 11.74
C VAL A 290 -13.28 37.31 13.23
N LEU A 291 -12.23 37.31 14.05
CA LEU A 291 -12.35 37.10 15.49
C LEU A 291 -13.06 38.25 16.22
N LYS A 292 -13.06 39.46 15.66
CA LYS A 292 -13.90 40.57 16.14
C LYS A 292 -15.39 40.35 15.86
N ILE A 293 -15.72 39.71 14.74
CA ILE A 293 -17.11 39.35 14.38
C ILE A 293 -17.56 38.14 15.21
N ASN A 294 -16.74 37.10 15.26
CA ASN A 294 -16.99 35.87 15.99
C ASN A 294 -15.70 35.32 16.62
N TYR A 295 -15.56 35.51 17.93
CA TYR A 295 -14.37 35.11 18.68
C TYR A 295 -14.27 33.60 18.98
N ARG A 296 -15.34 32.83 18.71
CA ARG A 296 -15.46 31.39 19.05
C ARG A 296 -15.20 30.46 17.87
N LEU A 297 -14.42 30.88 16.87
CA LEU A 297 -14.11 30.07 15.70
C LEU A 297 -12.74 29.39 15.85
N GLU A 298 -12.74 28.12 16.19
CA GLU A 298 -11.56 27.27 16.38
C GLU A 298 -10.67 27.23 15.13
N LYS A 299 -11.27 27.11 13.94
CA LYS A 299 -10.55 27.10 12.66
C LYS A 299 -9.72 28.37 12.44
N VAL A 300 -10.24 29.52 12.89
CA VAL A 300 -9.59 30.82 12.72
C VAL A 300 -8.42 30.95 13.68
N HIS A 301 -8.59 30.53 14.93
CA HIS A 301 -7.49 30.49 15.90
C HIS A 301 -6.36 29.55 15.43
N ASN A 302 -6.67 28.38 14.90
CA ASN A 302 -5.67 27.48 14.31
C ASN A 302 -4.94 28.10 13.11
N ASN A 303 -5.68 28.70 12.17
CA ASN A 303 -5.06 29.34 11.00
C ASN A 303 -4.21 30.57 11.38
N LYS A 304 -4.66 31.33 12.38
CA LYS A 304 -3.88 32.42 12.98
C LYS A 304 -2.60 31.88 13.63
N GLY A 305 -2.68 30.78 14.38
CA GLY A 305 -1.52 30.09 14.95
C GLY A 305 -0.52 29.66 13.88
N ALA A 306 -0.98 29.03 12.79
CA ALA A 306 -0.12 28.65 11.66
C ALA A 306 0.56 29.86 11.00
N THR A 307 -0.14 30.98 10.91
CA THR A 307 0.41 32.24 10.37
C THR A 307 1.44 32.87 11.30
N LEU A 308 1.19 32.86 12.62
CA LEU A 308 2.14 33.32 13.62
C LEU A 308 3.40 32.45 13.64
N HIS A 309 3.24 31.14 13.51
CA HIS A 309 4.35 30.20 13.38
C HIS A 309 5.22 30.52 12.16
N ALA A 310 4.62 30.78 11.00
CA ALA A 310 5.35 31.16 9.79
C ALA A 310 6.12 32.50 9.93
N LEU A 311 5.66 33.39 10.81
CA LEU A 311 6.36 34.63 11.19
C LEU A 311 7.38 34.43 12.32
N ASN A 312 7.64 33.18 12.72
CA ASN A 312 8.51 32.82 13.86
C ASN A 312 8.06 33.40 15.21
N ARG A 313 6.76 33.72 15.36
CA ARG A 313 6.14 34.18 16.63
C ARG A 313 5.61 32.98 17.40
N GLN A 314 6.54 32.16 17.87
CA GLN A 314 6.27 30.80 18.37
C GLN A 314 5.33 30.77 19.58
N MET A 315 5.52 31.63 20.58
CA MET A 315 4.68 31.65 21.79
C MET A 315 3.23 32.05 21.48
N GLU A 316 3.02 33.07 20.66
CA GLU A 316 1.68 33.51 20.25
C GLU A 316 0.99 32.47 19.36
N ALA A 317 1.77 31.71 18.57
CA ALA A 317 1.25 30.59 17.81
C ALA A 317 0.73 29.47 18.73
N LEU A 318 1.48 29.11 19.77
CA LEU A 318 1.04 28.14 20.79
C LEU A 318 -0.25 28.60 21.48
N GLU A 319 -0.31 29.85 21.93
CA GLU A 319 -1.53 30.43 22.53
C GLU A 319 -2.74 30.34 21.59
N SER A 320 -2.51 30.59 20.29
CA SER A 320 -3.57 30.49 19.28
C SER A 320 -4.04 29.05 19.07
N TYR A 321 -3.12 28.08 19.06
CA TYR A 321 -3.49 26.66 18.99
C TYR A 321 -4.22 26.18 20.24
N ASP A 322 -3.75 26.59 21.43
CA ASP A 322 -4.41 26.30 22.70
C ASP A 322 -5.83 26.86 22.71
N ARG A 323 -6.02 28.08 22.20
CA ARG A 323 -7.35 28.66 22.10
C ARG A 323 -8.27 27.89 21.15
N ALA A 324 -7.75 27.36 20.05
CA ALA A 324 -8.51 26.50 19.15
C ALA A 324 -8.95 25.20 19.83
N ILE A 325 -8.05 24.58 20.60
CA ILE A 325 -8.29 23.36 21.38
C ILE A 325 -9.31 23.60 22.51
N GLU A 326 -9.22 24.73 23.21
CA GLU A 326 -10.20 25.10 24.25
C GLU A 326 -11.62 25.27 23.70
N LEU A 327 -11.75 25.82 22.49
CA LEU A 327 -13.04 26.00 21.83
C LEU A 327 -13.59 24.66 21.31
N LYS A 328 -12.71 23.78 20.82
CA LYS A 328 -13.05 22.46 20.31
C LYS A 328 -11.93 21.47 20.63
N HIS A 329 -12.15 20.67 21.68
CA HIS A 329 -11.13 19.78 22.23
C HIS A 329 -10.69 18.67 21.26
N ASP A 330 -11.60 18.17 20.43
CA ASP A 330 -11.37 17.15 19.41
C ASP A 330 -10.89 17.75 18.06
N TYR A 331 -10.44 19.01 18.03
CA TYR A 331 -9.94 19.65 16.81
C TYR A 331 -8.51 19.19 16.47
N VAL A 332 -8.43 18.05 15.79
CA VAL A 332 -7.19 17.32 15.48
C VAL A 332 -6.13 18.19 14.78
N GLU A 333 -6.53 19.06 13.85
CA GLU A 333 -5.60 19.89 13.10
C GLU A 333 -4.82 20.87 14.02
N ALA A 334 -5.45 21.38 15.08
CA ALA A 334 -4.78 22.22 16.07
C ALA A 334 -3.78 21.43 16.92
N TRP A 335 -4.12 20.19 17.32
CA TRP A 335 -3.19 19.30 18.02
C TRP A 335 -1.97 18.94 17.17
N ILE A 336 -2.15 18.66 15.88
CA ILE A 336 -1.04 18.39 14.95
C ILE A 336 -0.15 19.62 14.84
N ASN A 337 -0.72 20.80 14.61
CA ASN A 337 0.04 22.03 14.44
C ASN A 337 0.80 22.44 15.71
N LYS A 338 0.15 22.31 16.88
CA LYS A 338 0.78 22.50 18.19
C LYS A 338 1.95 21.51 18.38
N GLY A 339 1.72 20.22 18.14
CA GLY A 339 2.75 19.18 18.26
C GLY A 339 3.95 19.42 17.34
N ASN A 340 3.71 19.81 16.08
CA ASN A 340 4.77 20.14 15.12
C ASN A 340 5.61 21.33 15.59
N LEU A 341 4.97 22.41 16.07
CA LEU A 341 5.68 23.57 16.59
C LEU A 341 6.49 23.22 17.84
N LEU A 342 5.90 22.49 18.79
CA LEU A 342 6.59 22.02 20.00
C LEU A 342 7.81 21.15 19.67
N TYR A 343 7.68 20.26 18.69
CA TYR A 343 8.78 19.44 18.20
C TYR A 343 9.91 20.31 17.61
N MET A 344 9.57 21.31 16.79
CA MET A 344 10.57 22.21 16.18
C MET A 344 11.35 23.03 17.21
N ILE A 345 10.70 23.44 18.30
CA ILE A 345 11.35 24.21 19.38
C ILE A 345 11.98 23.33 20.47
N GLY A 346 12.00 22.01 20.29
CA GLY A 346 12.65 21.05 21.18
C GLY A 346 11.87 20.66 22.44
N ARG A 347 10.58 21.02 22.55
CA ARG A 347 9.68 20.63 23.66
C ARG A 347 9.02 19.28 23.35
N TYR A 348 9.84 18.24 23.29
CA TYR A 348 9.45 16.93 22.77
C TYR A 348 8.39 16.21 23.62
N GLU A 349 8.43 16.34 24.95
CA GLU A 349 7.44 15.72 25.85
C GLU A 349 6.02 16.27 25.60
N GLU A 350 5.91 17.59 25.40
CA GLU A 350 4.62 18.24 25.11
C GLU A 350 4.15 17.97 23.67
N ALA A 351 5.09 17.83 22.74
CA ALA A 351 4.79 17.36 21.39
C ALA A 351 4.25 15.92 21.40
N LEU A 352 4.82 15.04 22.23
CA LEU A 352 4.35 13.66 22.39
C LEU A 352 2.92 13.63 22.95
N GLU A 353 2.60 14.46 23.94
CA GLU A 353 1.24 14.60 24.45
C GLU A 353 0.28 15.05 23.34
N SER A 354 0.67 16.08 22.59
CA SER A 354 -0.15 16.61 21.49
C SER A 354 -0.45 15.55 20.42
N PHE A 355 0.55 14.78 19.97
CA PHE A 355 0.34 13.70 19.00
C PHE A 355 -0.36 12.47 19.60
N THR A 356 -0.28 12.26 20.92
CA THR A 356 -1.07 11.23 21.59
C THR A 356 -2.56 11.57 21.53
N GLN A 357 -2.94 12.84 21.71
CA GLN A 357 -4.31 13.30 21.52
C GLN A 357 -4.79 13.08 20.08
N VAL A 358 -3.93 13.32 19.07
CA VAL A 358 -4.25 13.02 17.65
C VAL A 358 -4.60 11.55 17.46
N THR A 359 -3.76 10.63 17.94
CA THR A 359 -4.02 9.17 17.83
C THR A 359 -5.23 8.71 18.66
N ARG A 360 -5.62 9.46 19.70
CA ARG A 360 -6.82 9.17 20.49
C ARG A 360 -8.10 9.59 19.77
N PHE A 361 -8.11 10.76 19.13
CA PHE A 361 -9.29 11.29 18.44
C PHE A 361 -9.50 10.72 17.05
N ARG A 362 -8.42 10.36 16.34
CA ARG A 362 -8.46 9.68 15.04
C ARG A 362 -7.50 8.48 15.05
N PRO A 363 -7.88 7.36 15.71
CA PRO A 363 -7.05 6.15 15.75
C PRO A 363 -6.78 5.57 14.36
N GLU A 364 -7.67 5.80 13.39
CA GLU A 364 -7.56 5.36 12.01
C GLU A 364 -6.68 6.28 11.12
N TYR A 365 -6.02 7.29 11.69
CA TYR A 365 -5.20 8.25 10.94
C TYR A 365 -3.70 7.89 10.97
N PRO A 366 -3.11 7.30 9.91
CA PRO A 366 -1.74 6.79 9.93
C PRO A 366 -0.70 7.87 10.24
N LYS A 367 -0.90 9.09 9.73
CA LYS A 367 0.02 10.22 9.97
C LYS A 367 0.08 10.64 11.44
N GLY A 368 -0.99 10.47 12.21
CA GLY A 368 -0.99 10.71 13.65
C GLY A 368 0.01 9.79 14.38
N TRP A 369 -0.05 8.49 14.05
CA TRP A 369 0.86 7.47 14.60
C TRP A 369 2.31 7.70 14.19
N TYR A 370 2.54 8.04 12.91
CA TYR A 370 3.86 8.42 12.41
C TYR A 370 4.45 9.62 13.17
N LEU A 371 3.70 10.71 13.33
CA LEU A 371 4.17 11.89 14.05
C LEU A 371 4.51 11.57 15.51
N ARG A 372 3.68 10.76 16.18
CA ARG A 372 3.94 10.26 17.54
C ARG A 372 5.21 9.40 17.62
N GLY A 373 5.48 8.58 16.60
CA GLY A 373 6.71 7.80 16.48
C GLY A 373 7.97 8.64 16.30
N MET A 374 7.89 9.68 15.46
CA MET A 374 8.98 10.61 15.24
C MET A 374 9.40 11.31 16.54
N VAL A 375 8.43 11.73 17.37
CA VAL A 375 8.73 12.32 18.68
C VAL A 375 9.27 11.29 19.67
N SER A 376 8.67 10.10 19.74
CA SER A 376 9.15 9.01 20.60
C SER A 376 10.61 8.65 20.30
N LYS A 377 10.97 8.59 19.02
CA LYS A 377 12.36 8.38 18.56
C LYS A 377 13.29 9.50 19.03
N LYS A 378 12.89 10.78 18.90
CA LYS A 378 13.70 11.91 19.39
C LYS A 378 13.90 11.93 20.90
N LEU A 379 12.92 11.43 21.66
CA LEU A 379 13.01 11.25 23.11
C LEU A 379 13.87 10.04 23.52
N GLY A 380 14.42 9.27 22.57
CA GLY A 380 15.15 8.03 22.87
C GLY A 380 14.24 6.88 23.33
N LYS A 381 12.91 7.03 23.22
CA LYS A 381 11.94 5.97 23.52
C LYS A 381 11.80 5.04 22.31
N VAL A 382 12.90 4.37 21.98
CA VAL A 382 13.07 3.62 20.72
C VAL A 382 12.04 2.48 20.58
N THR A 383 11.74 1.77 21.66
CA THR A 383 10.72 0.71 21.69
C THR A 383 9.31 1.24 21.43
N GLN A 384 8.94 2.34 22.10
CA GLN A 384 7.67 3.03 21.86
C GLN A 384 7.56 3.51 20.42
N ALA A 385 8.65 4.04 19.84
CA ALA A 385 8.71 4.47 18.46
C ALA A 385 8.47 3.30 17.48
N ASN A 386 9.04 2.12 17.74
CA ASN A 386 8.82 0.92 16.92
C ASN A 386 7.33 0.56 16.84
N SER A 387 6.68 0.42 18.01
CA SER A 387 5.26 0.06 18.10
C SER A 387 4.35 1.04 17.35
N VAL A 388 4.54 2.35 17.54
CA VAL A 388 3.67 3.34 16.87
C VAL A 388 3.95 3.47 15.37
N PHE A 389 5.18 3.20 14.90
CA PHE A 389 5.45 3.12 13.47
C PHE A 389 4.83 1.88 12.82
N GLU A 390 4.81 0.73 13.53
CA GLU A 390 4.10 -0.47 13.09
C GLU A 390 2.59 -0.22 13.02
N GLN A 391 2.00 0.47 13.99
CA GLN A 391 0.59 0.89 13.93
C GLN A 391 0.30 1.79 12.72
N ALA A 392 1.19 2.72 12.39
CA ALA A 392 1.05 3.55 11.19
C ALA A 392 1.03 2.70 9.90
N LEU A 393 1.89 1.68 9.81
CA LEU A 393 1.97 0.78 8.66
C LEU A 393 0.86 -0.27 8.63
N GLN A 394 0.26 -0.61 9.76
CA GLN A 394 -0.92 -1.47 9.80
C GLN A 394 -2.14 -0.77 9.20
N LEU A 395 -2.28 0.54 9.45
CA LEU A 395 -3.36 1.35 8.90
C LEU A 395 -3.12 1.74 7.43
N ASP A 396 -1.86 1.99 7.07
CA ASP A 396 -1.45 2.28 5.69
C ASP A 396 -0.12 1.57 5.38
N PRO A 397 -0.20 0.35 4.81
CA PRO A 397 0.98 -0.44 4.46
C PRO A 397 1.94 0.29 3.52
N ASP A 398 1.46 1.22 2.70
CA ASP A 398 2.24 1.95 1.69
C ASP A 398 2.85 3.25 2.20
N TYR A 399 2.72 3.55 3.50
CA TYR A 399 3.27 4.76 4.09
C TYR A 399 4.82 4.72 4.16
N VAL A 400 5.45 5.20 3.08
CA VAL A 400 6.91 5.16 2.86
C VAL A 400 7.71 5.77 4.01
N ASP A 401 7.31 6.94 4.51
CA ASP A 401 8.04 7.62 5.58
C ASP A 401 8.02 6.83 6.89
N ALA A 402 6.88 6.21 7.23
CA ALA A 402 6.76 5.34 8.40
C ALA A 402 7.62 4.08 8.27
N ARG A 403 7.65 3.46 7.08
CA ARG A 403 8.50 2.29 6.79
C ARG A 403 9.98 2.60 6.93
N LYS A 404 10.41 3.73 6.39
CA LYS A 404 11.81 4.20 6.52
C LYS A 404 12.15 4.46 7.99
N ALA A 405 11.29 5.18 8.70
CA ALA A 405 11.51 5.49 10.11
C ALA A 405 11.53 4.22 11.00
N LEU A 406 10.69 3.23 10.70
CA LEU A 406 10.71 1.92 11.36
C LEU A 406 12.03 1.18 11.13
N GLY A 407 12.54 1.17 9.89
CA GLY A 407 13.84 0.58 9.58
C GLY A 407 14.99 1.21 10.37
N GLU A 408 15.02 2.54 10.45
CA GLU A 408 16.00 3.28 11.25
C GLU A 408 15.89 2.95 12.75
N VAL A 409 14.67 2.84 13.27
CA VAL A 409 14.43 2.45 14.68
C VAL A 409 14.86 1.01 14.93
N LYS A 410 14.56 0.06 14.05
CA LYS A 410 14.99 -1.34 14.16
C LYS A 410 16.52 -1.46 14.13
N GLN A 411 17.20 -0.63 13.34
CA GLN A 411 18.65 -0.53 13.35
C GLN A 411 19.17 0.05 14.68
N MET A 412 18.57 1.13 15.21
CA MET A 412 18.95 1.68 16.51
C MET A 412 18.77 0.68 17.65
N ILE A 413 17.70 -0.12 17.62
CA ILE A 413 17.49 -1.24 18.56
C ILE A 413 18.63 -2.24 18.38
N ALA A 414 18.90 -2.70 17.15
CA ALA A 414 19.97 -3.65 16.89
C ALA A 414 21.34 -3.15 17.39
N GLU A 415 21.67 -1.88 17.20
CA GLU A 415 22.90 -1.22 17.63
C GLU A 415 23.01 -1.01 19.15
N GLN A 416 21.91 -0.69 19.84
CA GLN A 416 21.87 -0.63 21.31
C GLN A 416 22.20 -1.99 21.96
N PHE A 417 21.94 -3.09 21.25
CA PHE A 417 22.24 -4.45 21.72
C PHE A 417 23.57 -5.01 21.21
N VAL A 418 24.44 -4.20 20.56
CA VAL A 418 25.82 -4.56 20.19
C VAL A 418 26.81 -4.42 21.37
N GLU A 419 26.42 -3.71 22.45
CA GLU A 419 27.27 -3.49 23.63
C GLU A 419 27.17 -4.57 24.72
N VAL A 420 26.76 -5.80 24.39
CA VAL A 420 26.77 -6.92 25.34
C VAL A 420 27.59 -8.14 24.87
N PRO A 421 28.90 -8.01 24.58
CA PRO A 421 29.80 -9.17 24.57
C PRO A 421 30.14 -9.70 25.97
N ARG A 422 29.96 -8.90 27.04
CA ARG A 422 30.52 -9.21 28.36
C ARG A 422 29.65 -10.08 29.28
N ILE A 423 28.33 -10.10 29.07
CA ILE A 423 27.40 -10.83 29.96
C ILE A 423 27.30 -12.32 29.58
N VAL A 424 27.63 -12.68 28.33
CA VAL A 424 27.60 -14.08 27.86
C VAL A 424 28.79 -14.89 28.41
N GLU A 425 29.95 -14.26 28.65
CA GLU A 425 31.06 -14.93 29.35
C GLU A 425 30.73 -15.20 30.82
N ASP A 426 30.07 -14.27 31.53
CA ASP A 426 29.75 -14.42 32.95
C ASP A 426 28.68 -15.49 33.24
N ILE A 427 27.68 -15.67 32.35
CA ILE A 427 26.64 -16.70 32.52
C ILE A 427 27.21 -18.12 32.36
N PHE A 428 28.18 -18.32 31.45
CA PHE A 428 28.64 -19.66 31.07
C PHE A 428 30.04 -20.05 31.60
N LEU A 429 30.85 -19.12 32.11
CA LEU A 429 32.20 -19.40 32.62
C LEU A 429 32.40 -19.16 34.12
N THR A 430 31.45 -18.54 34.83
CA THR A 430 31.56 -18.33 36.27
C THR A 430 30.30 -18.74 37.00
N ALA A 431 30.27 -19.99 37.47
CA ALA A 431 29.43 -20.35 38.61
C ALA A 431 30.18 -19.99 39.90
N PRO A 432 29.53 -19.30 40.84
CA PRO A 432 29.64 -19.66 42.24
C PRO A 432 28.36 -20.39 42.63
N ASP A 433 28.55 -21.62 43.11
CA ASP A 433 27.66 -22.43 43.93
C ASP A 433 26.21 -21.93 44.10
N ALA A 434 25.28 -22.76 43.64
CA ALA A 434 23.87 -22.66 43.97
C ALA A 434 23.65 -22.37 45.46
N PRO A 435 22.65 -21.53 45.78
CA PRO A 435 21.80 -21.91 46.91
C PRO A 435 20.30 -21.73 46.66
N ALA A 436 19.62 -22.77 47.13
CA ALA A 436 18.34 -22.77 47.85
C ALA A 436 17.05 -22.37 47.10
N LYS A 437 16.26 -23.42 46.84
CA LYS A 437 14.80 -23.49 46.79
C LYS A 437 14.10 -22.23 47.36
N ALA A 438 13.41 -21.50 46.50
CA ALA A 438 12.33 -20.61 46.92
C ALA A 438 11.05 -21.44 47.13
N GLU A 439 10.45 -21.31 48.31
CA GLU A 439 9.15 -21.90 48.66
C GLU A 439 8.01 -21.28 47.82
N PRO A 440 6.91 -22.03 47.57
CA PRO A 440 5.80 -21.51 46.79
C PRO A 440 4.99 -20.49 47.60
N GLU A 441 4.94 -19.24 47.16
CA GLU A 441 4.05 -18.24 47.73
C GLU A 441 2.58 -18.58 47.44
N THR A 442 1.76 -18.56 48.49
CA THR A 442 0.32 -18.84 48.45
C THR A 442 -0.43 -17.78 47.62
N PRO A 443 -1.37 -18.16 46.75
CA PRO A 443 -2.15 -17.19 45.99
C PRO A 443 -3.23 -16.54 46.87
N THR A 444 -3.24 -15.21 46.91
CA THR A 444 -4.37 -14.42 47.41
C THR A 444 -5.58 -14.54 46.47
N PRO A 445 -6.80 -14.70 46.99
CA PRO A 445 -7.99 -14.87 46.17
C PRO A 445 -8.43 -13.51 45.59
N VAL A 446 -8.52 -13.44 44.26
CA VAL A 446 -9.24 -12.36 43.58
C VAL A 446 -10.54 -12.94 43.04
N MET A 447 -11.65 -12.30 43.43
CA MET A 447 -13.02 -12.69 43.12
C MET A 447 -13.26 -12.73 41.61
N ALA A 448 -13.90 -13.81 41.17
CA ALA A 448 -14.31 -14.03 39.79
C ALA A 448 -15.57 -13.21 39.45
N GLU A 449 -15.47 -12.34 38.46
CA GLU A 449 -16.59 -11.91 37.62
C GLU A 449 -16.05 -11.56 36.22
N ASP A 450 -16.69 -12.17 35.21
CA ASP A 450 -16.54 -12.03 33.75
C ASP A 450 -15.27 -12.56 33.06
N VAL A 451 -15.37 -13.84 32.70
CA VAL A 451 -14.59 -14.51 31.65
C VAL A 451 -14.95 -13.90 30.29
N VAL A 452 -14.20 -12.87 29.90
CA VAL A 452 -13.92 -12.58 28.49
C VAL A 452 -12.50 -13.04 28.26
N VAL A 453 -12.30 -14.02 27.37
CA VAL A 453 -10.97 -14.43 26.91
C VAL A 453 -10.36 -13.23 26.16
N ARG A 454 -9.73 -12.32 26.91
CA ARG A 454 -8.72 -11.43 26.38
C ARG A 454 -7.52 -12.31 26.08
N VAL A 455 -7.30 -12.60 24.81
CA VAL A 455 -5.96 -12.98 24.32
C VAL A 455 -5.04 -11.86 24.82
N GLN A 456 -4.18 -12.14 25.80
CA GLN A 456 -3.13 -11.21 26.17
C GLN A 456 -2.28 -11.04 24.92
N GLU A 457 -2.25 -9.81 24.36
CA GLU A 457 -1.27 -9.48 23.34
C GLU A 457 0.12 -9.74 23.94
N PRO A 458 0.99 -10.50 23.25
CA PRO A 458 2.31 -10.81 23.77
C PRO A 458 3.06 -9.50 24.04
N THR A 459 3.76 -9.47 25.17
CA THR A 459 4.59 -8.31 25.54
C THR A 459 5.67 -8.07 24.48
N VAL A 460 6.17 -6.84 24.39
CA VAL A 460 7.22 -6.47 23.41
C VAL A 460 8.46 -7.36 23.58
N GLU A 461 8.73 -7.75 24.81
CA GLU A 461 9.80 -8.67 25.19
C GLU A 461 9.56 -10.08 24.63
N GLN A 462 8.34 -10.61 24.72
CA GLN A 462 7.98 -11.92 24.15
C GLN A 462 8.08 -11.94 22.63
N LEU A 463 7.55 -10.92 21.94
CA LEU A 463 7.65 -10.79 20.47
C LEU A 463 9.11 -10.63 19.98
N ALA A 464 9.92 -9.86 20.72
CA ALA A 464 11.34 -9.70 20.41
C ALA A 464 12.11 -11.01 20.63
N GLY A 465 11.75 -11.75 21.67
CA GLY A 465 12.16 -13.12 21.88
C GLY A 465 11.91 -13.97 20.63
N GLU A 466 10.63 -14.09 20.24
CA GLU A 466 10.20 -14.98 19.14
C GLU A 466 10.95 -14.65 17.85
N LEU A 467 11.10 -13.35 17.54
CA LEU A 467 11.83 -12.90 16.35
C LEU A 467 13.32 -13.26 16.39
N TYR A 468 13.95 -13.23 17.56
CA TYR A 468 15.33 -13.69 17.72
C TYR A 468 15.43 -15.22 17.57
N GLY A 469 14.45 -15.96 18.08
CA GLY A 469 14.34 -17.42 17.89
C GLY A 469 14.25 -17.77 16.42
N ASP A 470 13.33 -17.15 15.68
CA ASP A 470 13.13 -17.37 14.24
C ASP A 470 14.38 -17.01 13.43
N ARG A 471 15.00 -15.87 13.75
CA ARG A 471 16.24 -15.45 13.08
C ARG A 471 17.38 -16.41 13.36
N ALA A 472 17.51 -16.92 14.58
CA ALA A 472 18.49 -17.92 14.92
C ALA A 472 18.29 -19.20 14.10
N GLN A 473 17.04 -19.69 13.99
CA GLN A 473 16.73 -20.88 13.19
C GLN A 473 17.09 -20.68 11.71
N LEU A 474 16.79 -19.52 11.13
CA LEU A 474 17.21 -19.18 9.76
C LEU A 474 18.74 -19.18 9.59
N LEU A 475 19.47 -18.61 10.55
CA LEU A 475 20.93 -18.60 10.51
C LEU A 475 21.52 -20.01 10.65
N LEU A 476 20.88 -20.91 11.41
CA LEU A 476 21.26 -22.32 11.46
C LEU A 476 21.08 -23.02 10.11
N LEU A 477 19.96 -22.77 9.43
CA LEU A 477 19.71 -23.30 8.08
C LEU A 477 20.74 -22.80 7.06
N LEU A 478 21.24 -21.57 7.24
CA LEU A 478 22.27 -20.97 6.41
C LEU A 478 23.70 -21.37 6.81
N GLY A 479 23.87 -22.22 7.84
CA GLY A 479 25.19 -22.65 8.34
C GLY A 479 25.98 -21.58 9.08
N ARG A 480 25.36 -20.44 9.43
CA ARG A 480 25.99 -19.32 10.15
C ARG A 480 25.89 -19.54 11.66
N HIS A 481 26.57 -20.57 12.15
CA HIS A 481 26.42 -21.08 13.51
C HIS A 481 26.81 -20.08 14.61
N ASP A 482 27.87 -19.29 14.43
CA ASP A 482 28.31 -18.32 15.44
C ASP A 482 27.30 -17.18 15.63
N GLU A 483 26.70 -16.71 14.53
CA GLU A 483 25.66 -15.68 14.59
C GLU A 483 24.34 -16.25 15.12
N ALA A 484 23.99 -17.48 14.72
CA ALA A 484 22.82 -18.17 15.26
C ALA A 484 22.92 -18.30 16.79
N PHE A 485 24.10 -18.67 17.31
CA PHE A 485 24.33 -18.77 18.75
C PHE A 485 24.07 -17.46 19.49
N GLU A 486 24.48 -16.34 18.91
CA GLU A 486 24.23 -15.01 19.46
C GLU A 486 22.72 -14.70 19.59
N PHE A 487 21.96 -15.01 18.54
CA PHE A 487 20.51 -14.77 18.52
C PHE A 487 19.73 -15.75 19.41
N LEU A 488 20.15 -17.01 19.54
CA LEU A 488 19.58 -17.96 20.51
C LEU A 488 19.74 -17.43 21.93
N GLY A 489 20.93 -16.91 22.28
CA GLY A 489 21.14 -16.31 23.59
C GLY A 489 20.27 -15.08 23.84
N LYS A 490 19.94 -14.29 22.81
CA LYS A 490 19.02 -13.14 22.92
C LYS A 490 17.58 -13.59 23.14
N SER A 491 17.13 -14.60 22.40
CA SER A 491 15.78 -15.18 22.50
C SER A 491 15.54 -15.82 23.87
N LEU A 492 16.45 -16.69 24.34
CA LEU A 492 16.37 -17.33 25.67
C LEU A 492 16.31 -16.35 26.85
N ARG A 493 16.89 -15.15 26.71
CA ARG A 493 16.82 -14.10 27.74
C ARG A 493 15.45 -13.42 27.83
N LEU A 494 14.69 -13.44 26.75
CA LEU A 494 13.43 -12.69 26.63
C LEU A 494 12.21 -13.60 26.75
N GLU A 495 12.26 -14.79 26.15
CA GLU A 495 11.17 -15.78 26.22
C GLU A 495 11.21 -16.61 27.51
N GLY A 496 12.36 -16.62 28.19
CA GLY A 496 12.63 -17.56 29.27
C GLY A 496 13.21 -18.87 28.73
N GLU A 497 13.35 -19.86 29.61
CA GLU A 497 13.97 -21.13 29.28
C GLU A 497 13.02 -21.99 28.41
N ASP A 498 13.19 -21.92 27.08
CA ASP A 498 12.46 -22.73 26.11
C ASP A 498 13.26 -23.99 25.71
N PRO A 499 12.68 -25.21 25.79
CA PRO A 499 13.36 -26.46 25.45
C PRO A 499 13.88 -26.52 24.00
N SER A 500 13.17 -25.94 23.03
CA SER A 500 13.53 -26.00 21.61
C SER A 500 14.74 -25.10 21.33
N LEU A 501 14.75 -23.89 21.89
CA LEU A 501 15.86 -22.95 21.80
C LEU A 501 17.11 -23.45 22.54
N LEU A 502 16.93 -24.06 23.72
CA LEU A 502 18.03 -24.73 24.44
C LEU A 502 18.59 -25.91 23.65
N THR A 503 17.74 -26.68 22.98
CA THR A 503 18.18 -27.76 22.09
C THR A 503 18.95 -27.22 20.88
N ALA A 504 18.48 -26.13 20.27
CA ALA A 504 19.17 -25.48 19.17
C ALA A 504 20.55 -24.93 19.60
N ALA A 505 20.65 -24.36 20.81
CA ALA A 505 21.92 -23.89 21.36
C ALA A 505 22.88 -25.06 21.61
N GLY A 506 22.37 -26.18 22.15
CA GLY A 506 23.11 -27.43 22.31
C GLY A 506 23.66 -27.94 20.97
N ASN A 507 22.86 -27.92 19.91
CA ASN A 507 23.28 -28.37 18.57
C ASN A 507 24.45 -27.54 18.02
N VAL A 508 24.46 -26.22 18.25
CA VAL A 508 25.58 -25.36 17.87
C VAL A 508 26.83 -25.71 18.66
N LEU A 509 26.70 -25.88 19.99
CA LEU A 509 27.83 -26.25 20.86
C LEU A 509 28.41 -27.61 20.48
N PHE A 510 27.56 -28.57 20.15
CA PHE A 510 27.95 -29.90 19.69
C PHE A 510 28.77 -29.80 18.39
N ARG A 511 28.32 -29.02 17.41
CA ARG A 511 29.06 -28.77 16.16
C ARG A 511 30.40 -28.06 16.37
N GLN A 512 30.50 -27.21 17.39
CA GLN A 512 31.75 -26.56 17.78
C GLN A 512 32.70 -27.50 18.55
N GLY A 513 32.34 -28.76 18.78
CA GLY A 513 33.13 -29.75 19.52
C GLY A 513 33.07 -29.57 21.04
N LYS A 514 32.17 -28.73 21.56
CA LYS A 514 31.97 -28.50 23.01
C LYS A 514 30.92 -29.47 23.55
N ILE A 515 31.23 -30.76 23.50
CA ILE A 515 30.25 -31.84 23.72
C ILE A 515 29.66 -31.78 25.14
N GLU A 516 30.45 -31.53 26.18
CA GLU A 516 29.92 -31.45 27.55
C GLU A 516 29.00 -30.24 27.75
N ALA A 517 29.24 -29.14 27.02
CA ALA A 517 28.36 -27.98 27.07
C ALA A 517 27.04 -28.24 26.32
N ALA A 518 27.10 -28.98 25.22
CA ALA A 518 25.91 -29.42 24.50
C ALA A 518 25.03 -30.34 25.36
N ILE A 519 25.65 -31.34 26.03
CA ILE A 519 24.97 -32.25 26.96
C ILE A 519 24.21 -31.46 28.03
N ARG A 520 24.88 -30.50 28.69
CA ARG A 520 24.22 -29.66 29.70
C ARG A 520 23.03 -28.88 29.14
N SER A 521 23.13 -28.38 27.90
CA SER A 521 22.04 -27.67 27.24
C SER A 521 20.83 -28.58 26.99
N TYR A 522 21.07 -29.82 26.55
CA TYR A 522 19.99 -30.80 26.35
C TYR A 522 19.39 -31.28 27.67
N GLU A 523 20.21 -31.54 28.69
CA GLU A 523 19.73 -31.89 30.04
C GLU A 523 18.89 -30.76 30.63
N HIS A 524 19.26 -29.49 30.39
CA HIS A 524 18.45 -28.34 30.79
C HIS A 524 17.11 -28.33 30.06
N ALA A 525 17.10 -28.49 28.73
CA ALA A 525 15.86 -28.60 27.97
C ALA A 525 14.94 -29.70 28.51
N LEU A 526 15.50 -30.86 28.87
CA LEU A 526 14.76 -31.99 29.46
C LEU A 526 14.31 -31.78 30.90
N SER A 527 15.01 -30.93 31.66
CA SER A 527 14.57 -30.55 33.00
C SER A 527 13.29 -29.70 32.97
N ILE A 528 13.04 -29.01 31.86
CA ILE A 528 11.85 -28.20 31.61
C ILE A 528 10.75 -29.06 30.99
N ASP A 529 11.08 -29.80 29.93
CA ASP A 529 10.18 -30.76 29.28
C ASP A 529 10.87 -32.11 29.12
N GLY A 530 10.63 -33.03 30.07
CA GLY A 530 11.20 -34.37 30.06
C GLY A 530 10.75 -35.26 28.89
N SER A 531 9.75 -34.83 28.13
CA SER A 531 9.26 -35.52 26.93
C SER A 531 9.75 -34.90 25.61
N HIS A 532 10.64 -33.90 25.67
CA HIS A 532 11.12 -33.19 24.50
C HIS A 532 12.01 -34.07 23.61
N VAL A 533 11.38 -34.70 22.60
CA VAL A 533 12.01 -35.68 21.70
C VAL A 533 13.30 -35.19 21.05
N PRO A 534 13.39 -33.95 20.50
CA PRO A 534 14.64 -33.46 19.92
C PRO A 534 15.80 -33.41 20.92
N ALA A 535 15.55 -32.99 22.17
CA ALA A 535 16.59 -32.97 23.21
C ALA A 535 17.00 -34.40 23.60
N LEU A 536 16.06 -35.34 23.73
CA LEU A 536 16.35 -36.75 24.02
C LEU A 536 17.26 -37.37 22.96
N MET A 537 16.94 -37.17 21.68
CA MET A 537 17.75 -37.69 20.57
C MET A 537 19.14 -37.06 20.53
N ASN A 538 19.23 -35.73 20.67
CA ASN A 538 20.52 -35.04 20.61
C ASN A 538 21.39 -35.33 21.84
N LEU A 539 20.79 -35.51 23.02
CA LEU A 539 21.48 -35.96 24.22
C LEU A 539 21.99 -37.40 24.06
N HIS A 540 21.16 -38.31 23.55
CA HIS A 540 21.59 -39.68 23.25
C HIS A 540 22.82 -39.67 22.34
N ASN A 541 22.77 -38.95 21.21
CA ASN A 541 23.91 -38.85 20.29
C ASN A 541 25.16 -38.28 20.96
N ALA A 542 25.01 -37.25 21.80
CA ALA A 542 26.13 -36.65 22.51
C ALA A 542 26.73 -37.59 23.57
N LEU A 543 25.92 -38.42 24.23
CA LEU A 543 26.38 -39.43 25.17
C LEU A 543 27.10 -40.59 24.46
N MET A 544 26.63 -40.99 23.28
CA MET A 544 27.31 -41.99 22.43
C MET A 544 28.72 -41.52 22.04
N GLU A 545 28.87 -40.25 21.62
CA GLU A 545 30.18 -39.66 21.31
C GLU A 545 31.11 -39.58 22.54
N MET A 546 30.56 -39.36 23.73
CA MET A 546 31.32 -39.34 24.99
C MET A 546 31.64 -40.75 25.53
N GLY A 547 31.08 -41.80 24.93
CA GLY A 547 31.24 -43.19 25.39
C GLY A 547 30.41 -43.55 26.63
N GLU A 548 29.35 -42.79 26.92
CA GLU A 548 28.42 -43.00 28.05
C GLU A 548 27.25 -43.91 27.63
N TRP A 549 27.59 -45.11 27.13
CA TRP A 549 26.66 -46.02 26.43
C TRP A 549 25.45 -46.47 27.25
N GLU A 550 25.62 -46.74 28.55
CA GLU A 550 24.51 -47.17 29.41
C GLU A 550 23.44 -46.06 29.58
N LYS A 551 23.87 -44.80 29.65
CA LYS A 551 22.95 -43.65 29.74
C LYS A 551 22.24 -43.42 28.41
N ALA A 552 22.96 -43.53 27.29
CA ALA A 552 22.37 -43.43 25.96
C ALA A 552 21.30 -44.51 25.73
N HIS A 553 21.58 -45.75 26.16
CA HIS A 553 20.65 -46.88 26.09
C HIS A 553 19.39 -46.68 26.93
N GLY A 554 19.53 -46.19 28.16
CA GLY A 554 18.38 -45.87 29.00
C GLY A 554 17.45 -44.81 28.38
N LEU A 555 18.00 -43.83 27.65
CA LEU A 555 17.22 -42.82 26.93
C LEU A 555 16.51 -43.40 25.70
N GLY A 556 17.17 -44.28 24.96
CA GLY A 556 16.59 -44.95 23.78
C GLY A 556 15.36 -45.79 24.14
N GLU A 557 15.47 -46.59 25.21
CA GLU A 557 14.35 -47.40 25.72
C GLU A 557 13.19 -46.53 26.22
N ALA A 558 13.49 -45.43 26.93
CA ALA A 558 12.45 -44.50 27.39
C ALA A 558 11.68 -43.84 26.23
N LEU A 559 12.35 -43.60 25.08
CA LEU A 559 11.71 -43.01 23.90
C LEU A 559 10.88 -44.02 23.12
N ARG A 560 11.26 -45.30 23.14
CA ARG A 560 10.53 -46.40 22.47
C ARG A 560 9.12 -46.59 23.03
N ASP A 561 8.95 -46.40 24.34
CA ASP A 561 7.64 -46.50 25.01
C ASP A 561 6.77 -45.23 24.86
N SER A 562 7.23 -44.23 24.11
CA SER A 562 6.53 -42.94 23.91
C SER A 562 5.69 -42.89 22.63
N SER A 563 4.89 -41.83 22.45
CA SER A 563 4.14 -41.56 21.20
C SER A 563 5.06 -41.29 19.98
N ALA A 564 6.37 -41.23 20.20
CA ALA A 564 7.44 -41.04 19.22
C ALA A 564 8.27 -42.35 19.08
N GLY A 565 7.57 -43.49 19.03
CA GLY A 565 8.19 -44.82 19.15
C GLY A 565 9.20 -45.15 18.04
N TRP A 566 9.00 -44.66 16.81
CA TRP A 566 9.94 -44.89 15.71
C TRP A 566 11.30 -44.22 15.95
N GLN A 567 11.35 -43.08 16.65
CA GLN A 567 12.62 -42.46 17.03
C GLN A 567 13.38 -43.33 18.02
N GLY A 568 12.70 -43.97 18.98
CA GLY A 568 13.32 -44.93 19.91
C GLY A 568 13.95 -46.12 19.19
N HIS A 569 13.21 -46.71 18.24
CA HIS A 569 13.74 -47.77 17.37
C HIS A 569 14.92 -47.29 16.50
N ALA A 570 14.89 -46.05 15.99
CA ALA A 570 16.01 -45.48 15.24
C ALA A 570 17.28 -45.33 16.10
N LEU A 571 17.14 -44.91 17.36
CA LEU A 571 18.27 -44.84 18.31
C LEU A 571 18.80 -46.24 18.65
N ALA A 572 17.92 -47.21 18.91
CA ALA A 572 18.30 -48.60 19.16
C ALA A 572 19.07 -49.21 17.97
N ALA A 573 18.68 -48.87 16.74
CA ALA A 573 19.40 -49.27 15.53
C ALA A 573 20.82 -48.68 15.46
N ILE A 574 20.99 -47.41 15.83
CA ILE A 574 22.31 -46.75 15.90
C ILE A 574 23.20 -47.47 16.92
N GLU A 575 22.67 -47.77 18.10
CA GLU A 575 23.40 -48.52 19.12
C GLU A 575 23.80 -49.93 18.68
N ALA A 576 22.88 -50.66 18.03
CA ALA A 576 23.15 -51.99 17.53
C ALA A 576 24.27 -51.98 16.47
N ARG A 577 24.30 -50.98 15.58
CA ARG A 577 25.42 -50.79 14.63
C ARG A 577 26.73 -50.48 15.35
N HIS A 578 26.72 -49.59 16.36
CA HIS A 578 27.91 -49.32 17.16
C HIS A 578 28.45 -50.56 17.90
N ARG A 579 27.55 -51.47 18.31
CA ARG A 579 27.91 -52.77 18.90
C ARG A 579 28.34 -53.83 17.88
N GLY A 580 28.31 -53.52 16.58
CA GLY A 580 28.64 -54.46 15.50
C GLY A 580 27.56 -55.52 15.25
N ASP A 581 26.29 -55.21 15.56
CA ASP A 581 25.12 -56.07 15.31
C ASP A 581 24.22 -55.47 14.20
N PRO A 582 24.58 -55.64 12.93
CA PRO A 582 23.81 -55.09 11.82
C PRO A 582 22.49 -55.83 11.56
N ALA A 583 22.35 -57.07 12.06
CA ALA A 583 21.10 -57.82 11.98
C ALA A 583 20.05 -57.24 12.94
N GLY A 584 20.43 -57.03 14.21
CA GLY A 584 19.59 -56.33 15.18
C GLY A 584 19.26 -54.90 14.73
N ALA A 585 20.24 -54.17 14.17
CA ALA A 585 19.97 -52.84 13.62
C ALA A 585 18.95 -52.83 12.47
N THR A 586 18.93 -53.88 11.64
CA THR A 586 17.95 -54.00 10.56
C THR A 586 16.55 -54.24 11.10
N GLU A 587 16.41 -55.09 12.12
CA GLU A 587 15.13 -55.38 12.78
C GLU A 587 14.54 -54.10 13.39
N GLU A 588 15.37 -53.33 14.12
CA GLU A 588 14.97 -52.04 14.68
C GLU A 588 14.52 -51.02 13.64
N ILE A 589 15.21 -50.94 12.49
CA ILE A 589 14.82 -50.04 11.41
C ILE A 589 13.52 -50.51 10.74
N ASP A 590 13.31 -51.82 10.59
CA ASP A 590 12.08 -52.37 10.02
C ASP A 590 10.87 -52.09 10.94
N ASP A 591 11.04 -52.17 12.26
CA ASP A 591 10.02 -51.77 13.24
C ASP A 591 9.73 -50.26 13.20
N ALA A 592 10.77 -49.43 13.05
CA ALA A 592 10.59 -47.99 12.84
C ALA A 592 9.83 -47.70 11.52
N LEU A 593 10.13 -48.42 10.44
CA LEU A 593 9.47 -48.27 9.14
C LEU A 593 8.04 -48.81 9.11
N ALA A 594 7.70 -49.74 10.01
CA ALA A 594 6.33 -50.22 10.17
C ALA A 594 5.38 -49.15 10.72
N THR A 595 5.94 -48.16 11.44
CA THR A 595 5.18 -47.05 12.02
C THR A 595 5.27 -45.78 11.17
N GLU A 596 6.44 -45.42 10.64
CA GLU A 596 6.63 -44.22 9.81
C GLU A 596 7.53 -44.48 8.58
N ASN A 597 7.02 -44.16 7.39
CA ASN A 597 7.72 -44.41 6.12
C ASN A 597 8.62 -43.23 5.71
N LEU A 598 9.79 -43.11 6.35
CA LEU A 598 10.72 -41.98 6.17
C LEU A 598 11.93 -42.34 5.28
N ALA A 599 12.33 -41.41 4.40
CA ALA A 599 13.47 -41.59 3.51
C ALA A 599 14.79 -41.81 4.27
N MET A 600 14.97 -41.12 5.41
CA MET A 600 16.14 -41.26 6.28
C MET A 600 16.26 -42.67 6.85
N LEU A 601 15.15 -43.28 7.31
CA LEU A 601 15.14 -44.64 7.84
C LEU A 601 15.43 -45.68 6.74
N LEU A 602 14.87 -45.48 5.54
CA LEU A 602 15.17 -46.33 4.38
C LEU A 602 16.64 -46.20 3.94
N ASN A 603 17.22 -45.00 4.00
CA ASN A 603 18.64 -44.79 3.72
C ASN A 603 19.52 -45.49 4.77
N TYR A 604 19.18 -45.37 6.06
CA TYR A 604 19.84 -46.11 7.13
C TYR A 604 19.75 -47.63 6.93
N ARG A 605 18.57 -48.15 6.58
CA ARG A 605 18.36 -49.57 6.25
C ARG A 605 19.28 -50.01 5.12
N GLY A 606 19.35 -49.23 4.04
CA GLY A 606 20.21 -49.53 2.90
C GLY A 606 21.69 -49.58 3.27
N LEU A 607 22.15 -48.65 4.11
CA LEU A 607 23.53 -48.64 4.63
C LEU A 607 23.82 -49.87 5.50
N THR A 608 22.93 -50.23 6.43
CA THR A 608 23.08 -51.43 7.26
C THR A 608 23.12 -52.72 6.42
N LYS A 609 22.27 -52.81 5.39
CA LYS A 609 22.28 -53.92 4.44
C LYS A 609 23.58 -53.98 3.63
N LEU A 610 24.11 -52.84 3.25
CA LEU A 610 25.41 -52.74 2.56
C LEU A 610 26.57 -53.21 3.44
N GLU A 611 26.53 -52.94 4.75
CA GLU A 611 27.51 -53.47 5.72
C GLU A 611 27.47 -55.00 5.85
N CYS A 612 26.29 -55.59 5.65
CA CYS A 612 26.07 -57.03 5.57
C CYS A 612 26.40 -57.66 4.20
N ASP A 613 26.88 -56.87 3.23
CA ASP A 613 27.10 -57.27 1.83
C ASP A 613 25.81 -57.73 1.09
N ASP A 614 24.64 -57.32 1.60
CA ASP A 614 23.33 -57.56 0.99
C ASP A 614 23.01 -56.47 -0.05
N LEU A 615 23.64 -56.58 -1.23
CA LEU A 615 23.51 -55.59 -2.31
C LEU A 615 22.09 -55.48 -2.89
N ASP A 616 21.29 -56.56 -2.82
CA ASP A 616 19.91 -56.56 -3.30
C ASP A 616 19.00 -55.84 -2.31
N GLY A 617 19.09 -56.16 -1.02
CA GLY A 617 18.35 -55.46 0.03
C GLY A 617 18.74 -53.99 0.18
N ALA A 618 20.02 -53.67 -0.02
CA ALA A 618 20.50 -52.28 -0.03
C ALA A 618 19.94 -51.49 -1.22
N ALA A 619 19.96 -52.06 -2.43
CA ALA A 619 19.39 -51.42 -3.62
C ALA A 619 17.89 -51.15 -3.45
N GLU A 620 17.12 -52.14 -2.96
CA GLU A 620 15.68 -51.99 -2.72
C GLU A 620 15.40 -50.84 -1.73
N ALA A 621 16.15 -50.78 -0.64
CA ALA A 621 15.98 -49.75 0.38
C ALA A 621 16.28 -48.35 -0.17
N PHE A 622 17.38 -48.18 -0.92
CA PHE A 622 17.72 -46.89 -1.52
C PHE A 622 16.77 -46.49 -2.66
N GLU A 623 16.32 -47.42 -3.51
CA GLU A 623 15.31 -47.13 -4.53
C GLU A 623 14.00 -46.63 -3.91
N ARG A 624 13.56 -47.27 -2.81
CA ARG A 624 12.41 -46.80 -2.03
C ARG A 624 12.65 -45.43 -1.40
N ALA A 625 13.85 -45.16 -0.89
CA ALA A 625 14.21 -43.84 -0.35
C ALA A 625 14.19 -42.75 -1.44
N VAL A 626 14.72 -43.04 -2.63
CA VAL A 626 14.72 -42.13 -3.79
C VAL A 626 13.30 -41.86 -4.30
N ALA A 627 12.35 -42.77 -4.11
CA ALA A 627 10.96 -42.54 -4.47
C ALA A 627 10.26 -41.49 -3.60
N LEU A 628 10.75 -41.18 -2.40
CA LEU A 628 10.14 -40.22 -1.46
C LEU A 628 10.54 -38.77 -1.75
N PRO A 629 9.64 -37.77 -1.66
CA PRO A 629 9.81 -36.43 -2.24
C PRO A 629 10.87 -35.51 -1.60
N LEU A 630 11.42 -35.84 -0.43
CA LEU A 630 12.38 -35.00 0.31
C LEU A 630 13.73 -35.72 0.48
N ASP A 631 14.82 -34.96 0.35
CA ASP A 631 16.21 -35.33 0.70
C ASP A 631 16.78 -36.59 0.02
N ARG A 632 16.57 -36.73 -1.29
CA ARG A 632 17.00 -37.89 -2.09
C ARG A 632 18.50 -37.94 -2.40
N SER A 633 19.24 -36.86 -2.14
CA SER A 633 20.60 -36.69 -2.65
C SER A 633 21.56 -37.77 -2.13
N GLU A 634 21.49 -38.06 -0.83
CA GLU A 634 22.30 -39.09 -0.18
C GLU A 634 21.89 -40.49 -0.63
N ALA A 635 20.57 -40.77 -0.69
CA ALA A 635 20.04 -42.05 -1.15
C ALA A 635 20.39 -42.33 -2.63
N CYS A 636 20.35 -41.32 -3.50
CA CYS A 636 20.80 -41.43 -4.89
C CYS A 636 22.30 -41.76 -4.97
N ASN A 637 23.13 -41.07 -4.18
CA ASN A 637 24.57 -41.34 -4.15
C ASN A 637 24.85 -42.77 -3.66
N ASN A 638 24.21 -43.18 -2.57
CA ASN A 638 24.37 -44.52 -2.00
C ASN A 638 23.84 -45.61 -2.95
N LEU A 639 22.71 -45.38 -3.64
CA LEU A 639 22.21 -46.26 -4.69
C LEU A 639 23.22 -46.40 -5.84
N GLY A 640 23.82 -45.29 -6.29
CA GLY A 640 24.88 -45.30 -7.30
C GLY A 640 26.06 -46.17 -6.87
N VAL A 641 26.51 -46.07 -5.61
CA VAL A 641 27.57 -46.93 -5.06
C VAL A 641 27.19 -48.42 -5.09
N VAL A 642 25.95 -48.76 -4.76
CA VAL A 642 25.45 -50.15 -4.83
C VAL A 642 25.39 -50.66 -6.26
N ILE A 643 24.89 -49.86 -7.20
CA ILE A 643 24.80 -50.19 -8.63
C ILE A 643 26.21 -50.36 -9.23
N LEU A 644 27.19 -49.54 -8.83
CA LEU A 644 28.61 -49.73 -9.20
C LEU A 644 29.15 -51.05 -8.65
N LYS A 645 28.88 -51.39 -7.39
CA LYS A 645 29.29 -52.66 -6.78
C LYS A 645 28.66 -53.87 -7.48
N LYS A 646 27.46 -53.71 -8.05
CA LYS A 646 26.77 -54.72 -8.89
C LYS A 646 27.31 -54.81 -10.33
N GLY A 647 28.15 -53.86 -10.75
CA GLY A 647 28.76 -53.85 -12.10
C GLY A 647 27.90 -53.21 -13.19
N GLU A 648 26.85 -52.47 -12.83
CA GLU A 648 25.93 -51.80 -13.76
C GLU A 648 26.38 -50.36 -14.06
N PHE A 649 27.57 -50.19 -14.66
CA PHE A 649 28.26 -48.89 -14.80
C PHE A 649 27.54 -47.79 -15.59
N GLU A 650 26.62 -48.13 -16.49
CA GLU A 650 25.84 -47.11 -17.23
C GLU A 650 24.63 -46.59 -16.42
N LYS A 651 24.16 -47.39 -15.46
CA LYS A 651 23.01 -47.07 -14.62
C LYS A 651 23.42 -46.33 -13.35
N ALA A 652 24.64 -46.61 -12.87
CA ALA A 652 25.30 -45.85 -11.81
C ALA A 652 25.80 -44.51 -12.32
#